data_AF-A0A8W8MG33-F1
#
_entry.id   AF-A0A8W8MG33-F1
#
_cell.length_a   1.000
_cell.length_b   1.000
_cell.length_c   1.000
_cell.angle_alpha   90.00
_cell.angle_beta   90.00
_cell.angle_gamma   90.00
#
_symmetry.space_group_name_H-M   'P 1'
#
loop_
_entity.id
_entity.type
_entity.pdbx_description
1 polymer ?
#
loop_
_entity_poly.entity_id
_entity_poly.type
_entity_poly.pdbx_seq_one_letter_code
_entity_poly.pdbx_strand_id
1 'polypeptide(L)'
;MYVWNAETGVLEQSIGVYSAGYHNGSDGNQCAVIEDTNSFDGRIRGVPNGRIVGLAFRARLTLKPEVNYAMFYNSLESFAFGKVTGISNVRTMAGNDAYVLITKKGDYNSTKEWLMQTEGNQQGKMAEIYHHDNGITFTVGSHVNTSAHVNSFTYAKSEEDQELLMNSDFEDSSFSGNWFCSGCTLMSYSNDTFHGSRSLLVTDRKHPYSAPQQRVNVTPGYNYVFRTYFKLLNLPSGVNYTTLKLTANVKVNGSSKYLRLGNMPLQQVKFGWTEFSGDFLAPAGATTAQIYINIEHSSVNFIQDFASLKQIKPNPYWMQHAKSRINNNRKAPISFRLEGEDIQEVEVELMQQRSAYPFGTAIKLDKFNVPEYQFFTDFVLKHFNWAVIANKLKWYGIERIQDQSDYTSVLAALDVLEANGIKSRGHNMFWGVEKFVNSWLYGMSPSELVTELQSHVTEVINNTKGRLLHWDVNNENLHGDWYERNTTDPDITTKMFQWIQSQEPDTQLFLNDYSAIPQPSITTALKNQAVRFRQNNIPIHGIGVQSHFYTTDIDMDVIKYRIDKLAEAGLDIWATELTVDEADDVKKADALGNLLTMYFSHPSVGGVILWHFWNESLWHPNENLFDGPDIKPNAAGQRFMDLVHGEWKSRITQSLEAFTTYNVTAFKGDYVMNVKRNGQVIIQRNFTLDSTGKDITIYADDSQSISNVVMEQWYSYGGQCVDSASTRVSVMLQSVLMYICIILVSVFLSVEG
;
A
#
# COMPACT_ATOMS: atom_id res chain seq x y z
N MET A 1 30.09 1.12 -18.72
CA MET A 1 29.88 -0.27 -18.27
C MET A 1 29.35 -0.22 -16.85
N TYR A 2 28.32 -1.00 -16.57
CA TYR A 2 27.67 -1.06 -15.27
C TYR A 2 27.71 -2.50 -14.77
N VAL A 3 28.00 -2.68 -13.49
CA VAL A 3 28.12 -3.98 -12.83
C VAL A 3 27.18 -4.01 -11.64
N TRP A 4 26.23 -4.95 -11.65
CA TRP A 4 25.27 -5.16 -10.57
C TRP A 4 25.53 -6.47 -9.86
N ASN A 5 25.23 -6.50 -8.58
CA ASN A 5 25.11 -7.73 -7.82
C ASN A 5 23.90 -8.53 -8.32
N ALA A 6 24.09 -9.78 -8.73
CA ALA A 6 22.99 -10.60 -9.26
C ALA A 6 21.97 -10.99 -8.19
N GLU A 7 22.39 -11.15 -6.92
CA GLU A 7 21.52 -11.55 -5.81
C GLU A 7 20.77 -10.35 -5.22
N THR A 8 21.47 -9.23 -5.01
CA THR A 8 20.87 -8.07 -4.34
C THR A 8 20.30 -7.04 -5.32
N GLY A 9 20.69 -7.09 -6.60
CA GLY A 9 20.31 -6.11 -7.61
C GLY A 9 20.94 -4.73 -7.44
N VAL A 10 21.86 -4.56 -6.49
CA VAL A 10 22.55 -3.30 -6.21
C VAL A 10 23.59 -3.04 -7.29
N LEU A 11 23.65 -1.81 -7.80
CA LEU A 11 24.73 -1.35 -8.68
C LEU A 11 26.01 -1.25 -7.84
N GLU A 12 26.98 -2.11 -8.11
CA GLU A 12 28.25 -2.13 -7.37
C GLU A 12 29.31 -1.28 -8.04
N GLN A 13 29.27 -1.17 -9.38
CA GLN A 13 30.27 -0.40 -10.10
C GLN A 13 29.68 0.25 -11.36
N SER A 14 29.97 1.53 -11.55
CA SER A 14 29.83 2.22 -12.83
C SER A 14 31.21 2.63 -13.31
N ILE A 15 31.66 2.01 -14.40
CA ILE A 15 32.94 2.32 -15.01
C ILE A 15 32.67 3.10 -16.30
N GLY A 16 33.12 4.36 -16.31
CA GLY A 16 33.27 5.13 -17.54
C GLY A 16 34.31 4.46 -18.42
N VAL A 17 33.90 4.00 -19.61
CA VAL A 17 34.83 3.52 -20.63
C VAL A 17 35.06 4.72 -21.56
N TYR A 18 36.07 5.53 -21.22
CA TYR A 18 36.47 6.70 -21.99
C TYR A 18 37.61 6.30 -22.93
N SER A 19 37.29 6.00 -24.18
CA SER A 19 38.17 6.24 -25.34
C SER A 19 37.42 5.87 -26.62
N ALA A 20 36.50 6.75 -26.99
CA ALA A 20 36.15 6.87 -28.40
C ALA A 20 37.02 8.00 -28.95
N GLY A 21 38.07 7.67 -29.69
CA GLY A 21 38.72 8.66 -30.54
C GLY A 21 37.74 9.07 -31.64
N TYR A 22 37.64 10.37 -31.91
CA TYR A 22 36.81 10.88 -33.01
C TYR A 22 37.65 10.97 -34.28
N HIS A 23 37.33 10.15 -35.26
CA HIS A 23 37.88 10.29 -36.61
C HIS A 23 36.85 10.96 -37.52
N ASN A 24 37.27 12.04 -38.21
CA ASN A 24 36.48 12.63 -39.28
C ASN A 24 36.55 11.72 -40.51
N GLY A 25 35.41 11.16 -40.92
CA GLY A 25 35.28 10.50 -42.21
C GLY A 25 35.42 11.49 -43.37
N SER A 26 35.82 11.00 -44.56
CA SER A 26 35.92 11.78 -45.80
C SER A 26 34.58 12.33 -46.30
N ASP A 27 33.48 11.88 -45.71
CA ASP A 27 32.10 12.32 -45.90
C ASP A 27 31.65 13.38 -44.88
N GLY A 28 32.54 13.85 -44.00
CA GLY A 28 32.26 14.90 -43.02
C GLY A 28 31.58 14.43 -41.73
N ASN A 29 31.32 13.13 -41.58
CA ASN A 29 30.76 12.57 -40.34
C ASN A 29 31.85 12.29 -39.30
N GLN A 30 31.66 12.79 -38.07
CA GLN A 30 32.47 12.40 -36.91
C GLN A 30 32.02 11.01 -36.43
N CYS A 31 32.93 10.03 -36.46
CA CYS A 31 32.68 8.68 -35.96
C CYS A 31 33.55 8.38 -34.74
N ALA A 32 32.92 7.86 -33.70
CA ALA A 32 33.56 7.32 -32.51
C ALA A 32 34.15 5.94 -32.82
N VAL A 33 35.47 5.78 -32.70
CA VAL A 33 36.15 4.49 -32.84
C VAL A 33 36.59 4.02 -31.45
N ILE A 34 36.25 2.77 -31.09
CA ILE A 34 36.77 2.14 -29.87
C ILE A 34 38.23 1.76 -30.14
N GLU A 35 39.16 2.60 -29.73
CA GLU A 35 40.58 2.46 -30.08
C GLU A 35 41.32 1.42 -29.21
N ASP A 36 40.76 1.03 -28.06
CA ASP A 36 41.41 0.11 -27.12
C ASP A 36 40.48 -1.03 -26.65
N THR A 37 40.26 -2.00 -27.55
CA THR A 37 39.50 -3.23 -27.25
C THR A 37 40.18 -4.09 -26.18
N ASN A 38 41.50 -3.99 -26.00
CA ASN A 38 42.26 -4.81 -25.06
C ASN A 38 42.03 -4.35 -23.60
N SER A 39 41.97 -3.04 -23.35
CA SER A 39 41.62 -2.48 -22.05
C SER A 39 40.18 -2.82 -21.63
N PHE A 40 39.25 -2.80 -22.58
CA PHE A 40 37.85 -3.16 -22.32
C PHE A 40 37.69 -4.65 -21.96
N ASP A 41 38.36 -5.54 -22.71
CA ASP A 41 38.36 -6.98 -22.45
C ASP A 41 38.99 -7.32 -21.10
N GLY A 42 40.11 -6.68 -20.73
CA GLY A 42 40.71 -6.80 -19.40
C GLY A 42 39.77 -6.39 -18.26
N ARG A 43 38.96 -5.34 -18.46
CA ARG A 43 37.97 -4.88 -17.47
C ARG A 43 36.79 -5.84 -17.33
N ILE A 44 36.34 -6.45 -18.43
CA ILE A 44 35.28 -7.46 -18.40
C ILE A 44 35.74 -8.74 -17.70
N ARG A 45 36.96 -9.21 -17.99
CA ARG A 45 37.54 -10.40 -17.34
C ARG A 45 37.82 -10.19 -15.84
N GLY A 46 37.95 -8.95 -15.40
CA GLY A 46 38.10 -8.58 -13.99
C GLY A 46 36.80 -8.58 -13.18
N VAL A 47 35.63 -8.75 -13.80
CA VAL A 47 34.34 -8.76 -13.08
C VAL A 47 34.18 -10.09 -12.31
N PRO A 48 33.97 -10.05 -10.98
CA PRO A 48 33.77 -11.26 -10.19
C PRO A 48 32.51 -12.04 -10.59
N ASN A 49 32.51 -13.36 -10.35
CA ASN A 49 31.33 -14.21 -10.55
C ASN A 49 30.15 -13.76 -9.67
N GLY A 50 28.92 -13.94 -10.15
CA GLY A 50 27.71 -13.49 -9.45
C GLY A 50 27.34 -12.03 -9.69
N ARG A 51 27.81 -11.45 -10.81
CA ARG A 51 27.51 -10.08 -11.24
C ARG A 51 26.85 -10.04 -12.61
N ILE A 52 25.96 -9.06 -12.80
CA ILE A 52 25.34 -8.73 -14.09
C ILE A 52 26.12 -7.55 -14.68
N VAL A 53 26.50 -7.64 -15.95
CA VAL A 53 27.20 -6.55 -16.65
C VAL A 53 26.30 -5.98 -17.73
N GLY A 54 26.13 -4.66 -17.73
CA GLY A 54 25.38 -3.92 -18.74
C GLY A 54 26.22 -2.88 -19.43
N LEU A 55 25.98 -2.71 -20.73
CA LEU A 55 26.65 -1.74 -21.57
C LEU A 55 25.63 -0.74 -22.09
N ALA A 56 25.93 0.54 -21.93
CA ALA A 56 25.15 1.63 -22.48
C ALA A 56 26.07 2.47 -23.37
N PHE A 57 25.57 2.87 -24.54
CA PHE A 57 26.29 3.71 -25.49
C PHE A 57 25.53 5.03 -25.62
N ARG A 58 26.23 6.17 -25.53
CA ARG A 58 25.60 7.50 -25.46
C ARG A 58 25.49 8.19 -26.84
N ALA A 59 25.91 7.55 -27.94
CA ALA A 59 25.82 8.12 -29.28
C ALA A 59 25.79 7.04 -30.38
N ARG A 60 25.32 7.44 -31.58
CA ARG A 60 25.31 6.65 -32.83
C ARG A 60 26.71 6.05 -33.07
N LEU A 61 26.84 4.74 -32.90
CA LEU A 61 28.05 4.01 -33.28
C LEU A 61 27.87 3.50 -34.71
N THR A 62 28.46 4.20 -35.67
CA THR A 62 28.73 3.61 -36.99
C THR A 62 30.04 2.86 -36.87
N LEU A 63 29.97 1.58 -36.52
CA LEU A 63 31.15 0.71 -36.49
C LEU A 63 31.61 0.48 -37.94
N LYS A 64 32.83 0.89 -38.29
CA LYS A 64 33.37 0.75 -39.64
C LYS A 64 33.69 -0.71 -39.99
N PRO A 65 33.72 -1.08 -41.30
CA PRO A 65 34.06 -2.42 -41.78
C PRO A 65 35.42 -2.97 -41.32
N GLU A 66 36.30 -2.09 -40.86
CA GLU A 66 37.63 -2.41 -40.34
C GLU A 66 37.59 -3.07 -38.95
N VAL A 67 36.48 -2.94 -38.21
CA VAL A 67 36.24 -3.67 -36.97
C VAL A 67 35.90 -5.10 -37.34
N ASN A 68 36.69 -6.07 -36.88
CA ASN A 68 36.34 -7.48 -37.05
C ASN A 68 35.14 -7.81 -36.15
N TYR A 69 33.95 -7.59 -36.69
CA TYR A 69 32.68 -7.77 -35.98
C TYR A 69 32.57 -9.17 -35.39
N ALA A 70 33.02 -10.19 -36.13
CA ALA A 70 33.03 -11.56 -35.63
C ALA A 70 33.89 -11.69 -34.37
N MET A 71 35.05 -11.04 -34.28
CA MET A 71 35.87 -11.06 -33.07
C MET A 71 35.22 -10.34 -31.88
N PHE A 72 34.63 -9.16 -32.09
CA PHE A 72 33.95 -8.42 -31.02
C PHE A 72 32.76 -9.20 -30.45
N TYR A 73 31.93 -9.77 -31.33
CA TYR A 73 30.78 -10.57 -30.93
C TYR A 73 31.18 -11.95 -30.39
N ASN A 74 32.21 -12.61 -30.94
CA ASN A 74 32.72 -13.88 -30.39
C ASN A 74 33.35 -13.69 -29.01
N SER A 75 33.92 -12.51 -28.70
CA SER A 75 34.40 -12.18 -27.36
C SER A 75 33.24 -11.98 -26.39
N LEU A 76 32.16 -11.32 -26.81
CA LEU A 76 30.94 -11.17 -26.02
C LEU A 76 30.22 -12.51 -25.79
N GLU A 77 30.12 -13.36 -26.82
CA GLU A 77 29.54 -14.70 -26.70
C GLU A 77 30.44 -15.67 -25.92
N SER A 78 31.76 -15.64 -26.12
CA SER A 78 32.68 -16.47 -25.35
C SER A 78 32.68 -16.09 -23.87
N PHE A 79 32.52 -14.81 -23.56
CA PHE A 79 32.32 -14.32 -22.20
C PHE A 79 30.96 -14.76 -21.63
N ALA A 80 29.88 -14.65 -22.40
CA ALA A 80 28.53 -14.99 -21.95
C ALA A 80 28.27 -16.51 -21.84
N PHE A 81 28.91 -17.34 -22.69
CA PHE A 81 28.53 -18.74 -22.88
C PHE A 81 29.69 -19.76 -22.90
N GLY A 82 30.95 -19.33 -23.03
CA GLY A 82 32.12 -20.22 -23.08
C GLY A 82 32.24 -21.03 -24.38
N LYS A 83 33.28 -20.75 -25.19
CA LYS A 83 33.69 -21.41 -26.45
C LYS A 83 32.55 -21.81 -27.41
N VAL A 84 32.31 -20.96 -28.43
CA VAL A 84 31.36 -21.23 -29.52
C VAL A 84 32.04 -21.93 -30.71
N THR A 85 31.36 -22.93 -31.28
CA THR A 85 31.60 -23.44 -32.63
C THR A 85 30.30 -23.32 -33.45
N GLY A 86 30.27 -22.39 -34.42
CA GLY A 86 29.42 -22.51 -35.62
C GLY A 86 28.16 -21.61 -35.79
N ILE A 87 28.38 -20.47 -36.48
CA ILE A 87 27.60 -19.78 -37.53
C ILE A 87 26.13 -19.33 -37.30
N SER A 88 26.05 -18.03 -36.98
CA SER A 88 25.18 -16.92 -37.43
C SER A 88 24.13 -17.08 -38.56
N ASN A 89 22.98 -16.42 -38.35
CA ASN A 89 22.22 -15.73 -39.41
C ASN A 89 21.69 -14.38 -38.86
N VAL A 90 22.08 -13.26 -39.48
CA VAL A 90 21.57 -11.91 -39.16
C VAL A 90 21.12 -11.22 -40.44
N ARG A 91 19.92 -10.61 -40.42
CA ARG A 91 19.51 -9.59 -41.39
C ARG A 91 19.53 -8.21 -40.73
N THR A 92 20.06 -7.25 -41.47
CA THR A 92 20.08 -5.81 -41.15
C THR A 92 18.70 -5.18 -41.23
N MET A 93 18.34 -4.34 -40.25
CA MET A 93 17.26 -3.34 -40.38
C MET A 93 17.70 -2.01 -39.78
N ALA A 94 17.40 -0.93 -40.50
CA ALA A 94 17.64 0.45 -40.12
C ALA A 94 16.41 1.01 -39.40
N GLY A 95 16.61 1.59 -38.21
CA GLY A 95 15.59 2.21 -37.37
C GLY A 95 16.22 2.61 -36.04
N ASN A 96 15.82 3.77 -35.50
CA ASN A 96 16.49 4.48 -34.41
C ASN A 96 16.61 3.66 -33.11
N ASP A 97 17.77 3.78 -32.49
CA ASP A 97 18.24 3.16 -31.24
C ASP A 97 18.38 1.63 -31.24
N ALA A 98 19.63 1.16 -31.21
CA ALA A 98 19.98 -0.25 -31.10
C ALA A 98 20.56 -0.54 -29.70
N TYR A 99 19.91 -1.44 -28.97
CA TYR A 99 20.38 -1.97 -27.69
C TYR A 99 20.66 -3.46 -27.83
N VAL A 100 21.75 -3.95 -27.22
CA VAL A 100 22.07 -5.38 -27.18
C VAL A 100 22.11 -5.82 -25.72
N LEU A 101 21.11 -6.61 -25.33
CA LEU A 101 21.06 -7.28 -24.03
C LEU A 101 21.59 -8.70 -24.22
N ILE A 102 22.71 -9.04 -23.59
CA ILE A 102 23.27 -10.40 -23.62
C ILE A 102 23.05 -11.02 -22.24
N THR A 103 22.21 -12.06 -22.18
CA THR A 103 21.88 -12.77 -20.95
C THR A 103 22.41 -14.20 -21.00
N LYS A 104 23.02 -14.64 -19.90
CA LYS A 104 23.37 -16.05 -19.69
C LYS A 104 22.09 -16.86 -19.51
N LYS A 105 21.96 -17.97 -20.25
CA LYS A 105 20.74 -18.79 -20.26
C LYS A 105 20.61 -19.56 -18.94
N GLY A 106 19.55 -19.24 -18.18
CA GLY A 106 19.14 -19.97 -16.98
C GLY A 106 18.85 -19.05 -15.80
N ASP A 107 17.59 -18.60 -15.69
CA ASP A 107 16.77 -18.44 -14.47
C ASP A 107 15.69 -17.36 -14.71
N TYR A 108 14.42 -17.77 -14.65
CA TYR A 108 13.26 -16.88 -14.71
C TYR A 108 12.39 -17.13 -13.47
N ASN A 109 12.54 -16.29 -12.45
CA ASN A 109 11.53 -16.03 -11.43
C ASN A 109 11.81 -14.68 -10.75
N SER A 110 11.36 -13.59 -11.38
CA SER A 110 10.95 -12.34 -10.72
C SER A 110 10.63 -11.30 -11.79
N THR A 111 9.43 -10.74 -11.77
CA THR A 111 9.14 -9.48 -12.45
C THR A 111 9.84 -8.34 -11.69
N LYS A 112 10.66 -7.53 -12.37
CA LYS A 112 11.12 -6.22 -11.88
C LYS A 112 10.83 -5.18 -12.96
N GLU A 113 10.13 -4.11 -12.60
CA GLU A 113 10.11 -2.88 -13.40
C GLU A 113 11.42 -2.11 -13.16
N TRP A 114 12.03 -1.60 -14.24
CA TRP A 114 13.16 -0.69 -14.15
C TRP A 114 12.91 0.53 -15.04
N LEU A 115 12.65 1.67 -14.41
CA LEU A 115 12.69 2.99 -15.04
C LEU A 115 14.09 3.58 -14.77
N MET A 116 14.86 3.86 -15.82
CA MET A 116 16.05 4.72 -15.70
C MET A 116 15.78 6.06 -16.38
N GLN A 117 15.89 7.13 -15.60
CA GLN A 117 15.86 8.51 -16.05
C GLN A 117 17.27 8.88 -16.56
N THR A 118 17.38 9.43 -17.76
CA THR A 118 18.60 10.09 -18.24
C THR A 118 18.41 11.60 -18.23
N GLU A 119 19.42 12.34 -17.76
CA GLU A 119 19.42 13.80 -17.71
C GLU A 119 19.16 14.44 -19.09
N GLY A 120 18.27 15.44 -19.11
CA GLY A 120 18.01 16.33 -20.24
C GLY A 120 16.67 16.09 -20.94
N ASN A 121 15.61 16.74 -20.45
CA ASN A 121 14.35 17.19 -21.10
C ASN A 121 13.72 16.45 -22.31
N GLN A 122 14.01 15.17 -22.57
CA GLN A 122 13.18 14.34 -23.44
C GLN A 122 12.92 12.98 -22.78
N GLN A 123 11.65 12.74 -22.43
CA GLN A 123 11.18 11.45 -21.95
C GLN A 123 11.22 10.42 -23.08
N GLY A 124 12.18 9.49 -23.03
CA GLY A 124 12.16 8.27 -23.83
C GLY A 124 11.75 7.08 -22.95
N LYS A 125 10.57 6.49 -23.21
CA LYS A 125 10.19 5.18 -22.65
C LYS A 125 10.99 4.09 -23.38
N MET A 126 11.73 3.25 -22.65
CA MET A 126 12.45 2.13 -23.28
C MET A 126 11.69 0.79 -23.30
N ALA A 127 10.66 0.58 -22.47
CA ALA A 127 9.76 -0.57 -22.57
C ALA A 127 8.52 -0.42 -21.67
N GLU A 128 7.41 -1.06 -22.06
CA GLU A 128 6.22 -1.30 -21.24
C GLU A 128 5.91 -2.81 -21.28
N ILE A 129 5.63 -3.44 -20.13
CA ILE A 129 5.44 -4.90 -20.02
C ILE A 129 4.04 -5.17 -19.45
N TYR A 130 3.24 -5.98 -20.14
CA TYR A 130 1.98 -6.53 -19.64
C TYR A 130 1.98 -8.05 -19.73
N HIS A 131 1.32 -8.73 -18.79
CA HIS A 131 1.14 -10.18 -18.79
C HIS A 131 -0.34 -10.56 -18.97
N HIS A 132 -0.60 -11.55 -19.84
CA HIS A 132 -1.83 -12.35 -19.89
C HIS A 132 -1.50 -13.84 -20.00
N ASP A 133 -2.45 -14.69 -19.64
CA ASP A 133 -2.27 -16.02 -19.04
C ASP A 133 -1.72 -17.17 -19.92
N ASN A 134 -1.27 -16.95 -21.17
CA ASN A 134 -0.84 -18.07 -22.04
C ASN A 134 0.34 -17.75 -22.98
N GLY A 135 1.35 -17.05 -22.50
CA GLY A 135 2.63 -16.88 -23.20
C GLY A 135 3.00 -15.42 -23.48
N ILE A 136 4.30 -15.15 -23.46
CA ILE A 136 4.88 -13.84 -23.78
C ILE A 136 4.83 -13.64 -25.30
N THR A 137 4.12 -12.62 -25.76
CA THR A 137 4.25 -12.10 -27.12
C THR A 137 5.09 -10.83 -27.08
N PHE A 138 6.23 -10.79 -27.76
CA PHE A 138 6.89 -9.53 -28.07
C PHE A 138 6.17 -8.92 -29.27
N THR A 139 5.60 -7.72 -29.11
CA THR A 139 5.23 -6.91 -30.28
C THR A 139 6.15 -5.70 -30.30
N VAL A 140 7.16 -5.71 -31.18
CA VAL A 140 7.67 -4.44 -31.69
C VAL A 140 6.58 -3.93 -32.62
N GLY A 141 5.77 -3.00 -32.12
CA GLY A 141 4.84 -2.27 -32.96
C GLY A 141 5.61 -1.31 -33.85
N SER A 142 6.08 -1.75 -35.01
CA SER A 142 5.47 -1.18 -36.21
C SER A 142 4.50 -2.25 -36.69
N HIS A 143 3.21 -1.92 -36.82
CA HIS A 143 2.17 -2.86 -37.28
C HIS A 143 2.68 -3.94 -38.26
N VAL A 144 2.43 -5.23 -37.97
CA VAL A 144 1.86 -6.28 -38.88
C VAL A 144 2.09 -7.71 -38.31
N ASN A 145 1.13 -8.58 -38.63
CA ASN A 145 0.72 -9.89 -38.11
C ASN A 145 1.62 -11.11 -38.49
N THR A 146 1.59 -12.18 -37.66
CA THR A 146 1.60 -13.65 -37.97
C THR A 146 2.54 -14.57 -37.14
N SER A 147 2.10 -15.83 -37.04
CA SER A 147 2.28 -16.92 -36.06
C SER A 147 3.40 -17.96 -36.36
N ALA A 148 3.90 -18.68 -35.33
CA ALA A 148 3.97 -20.17 -35.22
C ALA A 148 5.17 -20.81 -34.42
N HIS A 149 4.80 -21.86 -33.66
CA HIS A 149 5.49 -23.07 -33.15
C HIS A 149 6.58 -23.06 -32.04
N VAL A 150 6.29 -23.85 -30.99
CA VAL A 150 7.06 -24.13 -29.75
C VAL A 150 7.52 -25.59 -29.75
N ASN A 151 8.77 -25.87 -29.37
CA ASN A 151 9.25 -27.19 -28.95
C ASN A 151 9.86 -27.08 -27.53
N SER A 152 9.37 -27.90 -26.60
CA SER A 152 9.72 -27.89 -25.17
C SER A 152 10.65 -29.06 -24.80
N PHE A 153 11.67 -28.79 -23.98
CA PHE A 153 12.36 -29.81 -23.17
C PHE A 153 12.81 -29.18 -21.84
N THR A 154 12.53 -29.92 -20.76
CA THR A 154 12.50 -29.50 -19.34
C THR A 154 13.86 -29.70 -18.65
N TYR A 155 14.29 -28.74 -17.81
CA TYR A 155 15.39 -28.94 -16.83
C TYR A 155 14.99 -28.38 -15.45
N ALA A 156 15.55 -29.01 -14.42
CA ALA A 156 15.05 -29.05 -13.04
C ALA A 156 15.11 -27.73 -12.25
N LYS A 157 14.08 -27.58 -11.40
CA LYS A 157 13.71 -26.48 -10.49
C LYS A 157 14.87 -25.94 -9.62
N SER A 158 15.00 -24.61 -9.55
CA SER A 158 15.50 -23.91 -8.37
C SER A 158 14.63 -24.26 -7.16
N GLU A 159 15.10 -24.11 -5.92
CA GLU A 159 14.27 -24.33 -4.72
C GLU A 159 13.09 -23.33 -4.67
N GLU A 160 12.03 -23.63 -5.45
CA GLU A 160 10.72 -23.04 -5.36
C GLU A 160 10.24 -23.08 -3.92
N ASP A 161 9.42 -22.10 -3.51
CA ASP A 161 8.63 -22.17 -2.30
C ASP A 161 7.92 -23.52 -2.25
N GLN A 162 8.47 -24.45 -1.45
CA GLN A 162 8.16 -25.86 -1.54
C GLN A 162 6.67 -26.03 -1.28
N GLU A 163 5.96 -26.44 -2.32
CA GLU A 163 4.56 -26.82 -2.20
C GLU A 163 4.48 -28.03 -1.28
N LEU A 164 3.70 -27.91 -0.21
CA LEU A 164 3.55 -28.96 0.79
C LEU A 164 2.45 -29.95 0.41
N LEU A 165 1.56 -29.58 -0.52
CA LEU A 165 0.50 -30.45 -1.01
C LEU A 165 0.98 -31.31 -2.19
N MET A 166 0.56 -32.57 -2.18
CA MET A 166 0.64 -33.49 -3.31
C MET A 166 -0.64 -33.41 -4.15
N ASN A 167 -0.53 -33.53 -5.47
CA ASN A 167 -1.66 -33.43 -6.41
C ASN A 167 -2.51 -32.18 -6.13
N SER A 168 -1.85 -31.03 -5.98
CA SER A 168 -2.48 -29.81 -5.48
C SER A 168 -3.31 -29.10 -6.56
N ASP A 169 -2.99 -29.34 -7.84
CA ASP A 169 -3.74 -28.90 -9.02
C ASP A 169 -4.81 -29.90 -9.48
N PHE A 170 -4.90 -31.08 -8.86
CA PHE A 170 -5.87 -32.15 -9.16
C PHE A 170 -5.82 -32.73 -10.59
N GLU A 171 -4.70 -32.55 -11.29
CA GLU A 171 -4.49 -33.12 -12.62
C GLU A 171 -4.31 -34.65 -12.59
N ASP A 172 -3.87 -35.22 -11.46
CA ASP A 172 -3.95 -36.67 -11.24
C ASP A 172 -5.36 -37.06 -10.79
N SER A 173 -5.99 -37.93 -11.59
CA SER A 173 -7.32 -38.49 -11.30
C SER A 173 -7.36 -39.43 -10.08
N SER A 174 -6.21 -39.87 -9.58
CA SER A 174 -6.09 -40.72 -8.39
C SER A 174 -5.83 -39.87 -7.13
N PHE A 175 -6.78 -39.95 -6.19
CA PHE A 175 -6.64 -39.30 -4.88
C PHE A 175 -5.98 -40.20 -3.81
N SER A 176 -5.69 -41.46 -4.14
CA SER A 176 -5.14 -42.42 -3.19
C SER A 176 -3.75 -41.99 -2.71
N GLY A 177 -3.57 -41.88 -1.39
CA GLY A 177 -2.29 -41.50 -0.78
C GLY A 177 -2.01 -39.99 -0.76
N ASN A 178 -2.85 -39.14 -1.35
CA ASN A 178 -2.69 -37.68 -1.33
C ASN A 178 -3.90 -36.97 -0.68
N TRP A 179 -5.10 -37.16 -1.19
CA TRP A 179 -6.32 -36.51 -0.72
C TRP A 179 -7.30 -37.55 -0.17
N PHE A 180 -7.87 -37.27 0.99
CA PHE A 180 -8.93 -38.10 1.56
C PHE A 180 -10.10 -37.23 1.98
N CYS A 181 -11.26 -37.84 2.16
CA CYS A 181 -12.41 -37.18 2.76
C CYS A 181 -13.09 -38.09 3.79
N SER A 182 -13.42 -37.52 4.95
CA SER A 182 -14.26 -38.19 5.94
C SER A 182 -15.73 -37.85 5.70
N GLY A 183 -16.48 -38.84 5.20
CA GLY A 183 -17.91 -38.70 4.95
C GLY A 183 -18.26 -37.87 3.70
N CYS A 184 -17.47 -37.93 2.63
CA CYS A 184 -17.87 -37.45 1.30
C CYS A 184 -17.21 -38.27 0.19
N THR A 185 -17.71 -38.10 -1.03
CA THR A 185 -17.17 -38.72 -2.25
C THR A 185 -16.27 -37.70 -2.96
N LEU A 186 -15.05 -38.13 -3.32
CA LEU A 186 -14.09 -37.37 -4.12
C LEU A 186 -14.05 -37.96 -5.53
N MET A 187 -14.32 -37.14 -6.55
CA MET A 187 -14.29 -37.55 -7.95
C MET A 187 -13.50 -36.56 -8.78
N SER A 188 -12.66 -37.07 -9.68
CA SER A 188 -11.97 -36.22 -10.63
C SER A 188 -12.95 -35.76 -11.72
N TYR A 189 -12.94 -34.47 -12.03
CA TYR A 189 -13.98 -33.81 -12.82
C TYR A 189 -13.37 -32.91 -13.88
N SER A 190 -13.80 -33.02 -15.13
CA SER A 190 -13.19 -32.30 -16.26
C SER A 190 -14.15 -31.34 -16.99
N ASN A 191 -15.41 -31.27 -16.55
CA ASN A 191 -16.40 -30.43 -17.24
C ASN A 191 -16.31 -28.95 -16.82
N ASP A 192 -15.68 -28.67 -15.68
CA ASP A 192 -15.53 -27.33 -15.13
C ASP A 192 -14.25 -27.28 -14.30
N THR A 193 -13.30 -26.47 -14.74
CA THR A 193 -11.96 -26.36 -14.14
C THR A 193 -11.61 -24.88 -13.97
N PHE A 194 -10.84 -24.58 -12.94
CA PHE A 194 -10.24 -23.26 -12.77
C PHE A 194 -8.88 -23.22 -13.46
N HIS A 195 -8.10 -24.29 -13.32
CA HIS A 195 -6.77 -24.44 -13.89
C HIS A 195 -6.63 -25.81 -14.53
N GLY A 196 -5.83 -25.91 -15.59
CA GLY A 196 -5.54 -27.20 -16.22
C GLY A 196 -6.79 -27.89 -16.80
N SER A 197 -6.76 -29.22 -16.77
CA SER A 197 -7.75 -30.08 -17.43
C SER A 197 -8.70 -30.78 -16.46
N ARG A 198 -8.43 -30.74 -15.15
CA ARG A 198 -9.23 -31.44 -14.14
C ARG A 198 -9.37 -30.63 -12.86
N SER A 199 -10.50 -30.78 -12.20
CA SER A 199 -10.79 -30.29 -10.86
C SER A 199 -11.29 -31.45 -9.98
N LEU A 200 -11.44 -31.19 -8.69
CA LEU A 200 -11.96 -32.14 -7.72
C LEU A 200 -13.44 -31.87 -7.41
N LEU A 201 -14.32 -32.79 -7.80
CA LEU A 201 -15.73 -32.78 -7.44
C LEU A 201 -15.97 -33.46 -6.09
N VAL A 202 -16.73 -32.79 -5.23
CA VAL A 202 -17.08 -33.24 -3.88
C VAL A 202 -18.59 -33.39 -3.76
N THR A 203 -19.05 -34.63 -3.51
CA THR A 203 -20.47 -34.98 -3.35
C THR A 203 -20.73 -35.83 -2.11
N ASP A 204 -22.00 -36.16 -1.84
CA ASP A 204 -22.43 -37.10 -0.79
C ASP A 204 -21.93 -36.78 0.62
N ARG A 205 -21.69 -35.49 0.90
CA ARG A 205 -21.18 -35.03 2.18
C ARG A 205 -22.16 -35.39 3.29
N LYS A 206 -21.66 -35.96 4.39
CA LYS A 206 -22.44 -36.39 5.56
C LYS A 206 -22.42 -35.38 6.69
N HIS A 207 -21.40 -34.53 6.74
CA HIS A 207 -21.23 -33.52 7.78
C HIS A 207 -20.79 -32.17 7.19
N PRO A 208 -20.96 -31.07 7.95
CA PRO A 208 -20.51 -29.76 7.50
C PRO A 208 -19.00 -29.70 7.20
N TYR A 209 -18.20 -30.50 7.89
CA TYR A 209 -16.75 -30.59 7.73
C TYR A 209 -16.28 -31.64 6.70
N SER A 210 -17.21 -32.39 6.08
CA SER A 210 -16.85 -33.38 5.07
C SER A 210 -16.38 -32.69 3.81
N ALA A 211 -15.06 -32.63 3.63
CA ALA A 211 -14.38 -31.96 2.53
C ALA A 211 -13.00 -32.62 2.28
N PRO A 212 -12.37 -32.36 1.12
CA PRO A 212 -11.03 -32.84 0.81
C PRO A 212 -10.02 -32.38 1.87
N GLN A 213 -9.17 -33.31 2.29
CA GLN A 213 -8.13 -33.10 3.28
C GLN A 213 -6.84 -33.77 2.84
N GLN A 214 -5.72 -33.13 3.16
CA GLN A 214 -4.40 -33.72 3.09
C GLN A 214 -3.68 -33.47 4.41
N ARG A 215 -2.93 -34.47 4.90
CA ARG A 215 -2.08 -34.30 6.08
C ARG A 215 -0.69 -33.90 5.63
N VAL A 216 -0.26 -32.71 6.03
CA VAL A 216 1.08 -32.18 5.75
C VAL A 216 1.89 -32.04 7.03
N ASN A 217 3.21 -32.13 6.92
CA ASN A 217 4.11 -31.79 8.03
C ASN A 217 4.25 -30.26 8.10
N VAL A 218 4.26 -29.73 9.32
CA VAL A 218 4.48 -28.30 9.57
C VAL A 218 5.51 -28.11 10.68
N THR A 219 6.34 -27.09 10.53
CA THR A 219 7.36 -26.70 11.50
C THR A 219 6.78 -25.63 12.45
N PRO A 220 6.86 -25.83 13.78
CA PRO A 220 6.47 -24.83 14.77
C PRO A 220 7.15 -23.47 14.57
N GLY A 221 6.43 -22.38 14.84
CA GLY A 221 6.96 -21.01 14.78
C GLY A 221 6.98 -20.40 13.38
N TYR A 222 6.55 -21.13 12.35
CA TYR A 222 6.42 -20.62 10.99
C TYR A 222 4.97 -20.35 10.61
N ASN A 223 4.78 -19.32 9.80
CA ASN A 223 3.50 -18.99 9.19
C ASN A 223 3.32 -19.74 7.87
N TYR A 224 2.10 -20.20 7.61
CA TYR A 224 1.72 -20.90 6.39
C TYR A 224 0.49 -20.26 5.77
N VAL A 225 0.42 -20.25 4.44
CA VAL A 225 -0.71 -19.78 3.65
C VAL A 225 -1.29 -20.96 2.91
N PHE A 226 -2.58 -21.19 3.11
CA PHE A 226 -3.37 -22.06 2.25
C PHE A 226 -4.13 -21.23 1.22
N ARG A 227 -4.22 -21.72 0.00
CA ARG A 227 -5.05 -21.18 -1.09
C ARG A 227 -5.70 -22.34 -1.83
N THR A 228 -6.91 -22.14 -2.32
CA THR A 228 -7.56 -23.00 -3.31
C THR A 228 -8.62 -22.19 -4.06
N TYR A 229 -9.04 -22.66 -5.22
CA TYR A 229 -10.23 -22.15 -5.89
C TYR A 229 -11.37 -23.12 -5.67
N PHE A 230 -12.55 -22.60 -5.39
CA PHE A 230 -13.73 -23.42 -5.17
C PHE A 230 -14.92 -22.83 -5.91
N LYS A 231 -15.89 -23.67 -6.26
CA LYS A 231 -17.16 -23.24 -6.84
C LYS A 231 -18.30 -24.09 -6.27
N LEU A 232 -19.33 -23.42 -5.74
CA LEU A 232 -20.56 -24.08 -5.32
C LEU A 232 -21.32 -24.58 -6.55
N LEU A 233 -21.84 -25.81 -6.50
CA LEU A 233 -22.68 -26.34 -7.57
C LEU A 233 -24.17 -26.21 -7.25
N ASN A 234 -24.54 -26.20 -5.97
CA ASN A 234 -25.92 -26.09 -5.53
C ASN A 234 -26.05 -25.52 -4.12
N LEU A 235 -27.25 -25.08 -3.77
CA LEU A 235 -27.70 -24.77 -2.42
C LEU A 235 -29.01 -25.52 -2.14
N PRO A 236 -29.38 -25.75 -0.86
CA PRO A 236 -30.70 -26.28 -0.52
C PRO A 236 -31.83 -25.39 -1.06
N SER A 237 -33.01 -25.99 -1.31
CA SER A 237 -34.20 -25.24 -1.72
C SER A 237 -34.54 -24.15 -0.69
N GLY A 238 -34.77 -22.92 -1.15
CA GLY A 238 -35.07 -21.77 -0.29
C GLY A 238 -33.86 -21.13 0.39
N VAL A 239 -32.63 -21.62 0.14
CA VAL A 239 -31.39 -21.03 0.67
C VAL A 239 -30.69 -20.26 -0.44
N ASN A 240 -30.56 -18.94 -0.27
CA ASN A 240 -29.95 -18.06 -1.28
C ASN A 240 -28.43 -18.01 -1.19
N TYR A 241 -27.87 -18.25 0.00
CA TYR A 241 -26.43 -18.18 0.26
C TYR A 241 -26.03 -19.11 1.41
N THR A 242 -24.73 -19.38 1.55
CA THR A 242 -24.17 -20.11 2.70
C THR A 242 -22.86 -19.49 3.17
N THR A 243 -22.37 -19.89 4.34
CA THR A 243 -21.08 -19.46 4.86
C THR A 243 -20.05 -20.58 4.73
N LEU A 244 -18.88 -20.24 4.20
CA LEU A 244 -17.75 -21.15 4.07
C LEU A 244 -16.69 -20.80 5.10
N LYS A 245 -16.11 -21.83 5.71
CA LYS A 245 -15.16 -21.67 6.81
C LYS A 245 -13.94 -22.55 6.54
N LEU A 246 -12.77 -21.95 6.38
CA LEU A 246 -11.51 -22.66 6.17
C LEU A 246 -10.88 -22.94 7.53
N THR A 247 -10.67 -24.22 7.84
CA THR A 247 -10.19 -24.67 9.16
C THR A 247 -8.94 -25.51 8.98
N ALA A 248 -7.92 -25.28 9.82
CA ALA A 248 -6.78 -26.17 9.98
C ALA A 248 -6.90 -26.94 11.29
N ASN A 249 -6.85 -28.26 11.22
CA ASN A 249 -6.61 -29.14 12.36
C ASN A 249 -5.10 -29.39 12.49
N VAL A 250 -4.47 -28.75 13.45
CA VAL A 250 -3.03 -28.85 13.71
C VAL A 250 -2.78 -29.79 14.88
N LYS A 251 -1.87 -30.75 14.71
CA LYS A 251 -1.42 -31.64 15.79
C LYS A 251 -0.34 -30.96 16.62
N VAL A 252 -0.67 -30.61 17.86
CA VAL A 252 0.19 -29.95 18.84
C VAL A 252 0.41 -30.90 20.01
N ASN A 253 1.65 -31.36 20.23
CA ASN A 253 2.00 -32.32 21.29
C ASN A 253 1.08 -33.58 21.30
N GLY A 254 0.72 -34.08 20.12
CA GLY A 254 -0.19 -35.22 19.93
C GLY A 254 -1.69 -34.89 19.93
N SER A 255 -2.09 -33.73 20.44
CA SER A 255 -3.50 -33.29 20.53
C SER A 255 -3.92 -32.44 19.34
N SER A 256 -5.21 -32.47 18.97
CA SER A 256 -5.75 -31.61 17.91
C SER A 256 -6.02 -30.19 18.42
N LYS A 257 -5.55 -29.18 17.69
CA LYS A 257 -5.91 -27.77 17.84
C LYS A 257 -6.52 -27.26 16.54
N TYR A 258 -7.69 -26.65 16.62
CA TYR A 258 -8.42 -26.13 15.45
C TYR A 258 -8.18 -24.63 15.30
N LEU A 259 -7.68 -24.22 14.14
CA LEU A 259 -7.42 -22.83 13.79
C LEU A 259 -8.38 -22.42 12.66
N ARG A 260 -8.98 -21.24 12.78
CA ARG A 260 -9.81 -20.65 11.71
C ARG A 260 -8.91 -19.80 10.83
N LEU A 261 -8.77 -20.21 9.57
CA LEU A 261 -7.91 -19.55 8.57
C LEU A 261 -8.71 -18.56 7.72
N GLY A 262 -9.98 -18.85 7.44
CA GLY A 262 -10.80 -18.07 6.51
C GLY A 262 -12.29 -18.21 6.78
N ASN A 263 -13.05 -17.14 6.54
CA ASN A 263 -14.50 -17.08 6.68
C ASN A 263 -15.09 -16.28 5.52
N MET A 264 -15.90 -16.93 4.68
CA MET A 264 -16.59 -16.31 3.56
C MET A 264 -18.09 -16.41 3.78
N PRO A 265 -18.72 -15.36 4.32
CA PRO A 265 -20.18 -15.30 4.41
C PRO A 265 -20.80 -15.07 3.04
N LEU A 266 -22.13 -15.19 2.99
CA LEU A 266 -22.97 -14.82 1.85
C LEU A 266 -22.54 -15.45 0.50
N GLN A 267 -21.95 -16.65 0.50
CA GLN A 267 -21.52 -17.32 -0.73
C GLN A 267 -22.70 -17.88 -1.50
N GLN A 268 -22.77 -17.53 -2.79
CA GLN A 268 -23.86 -17.88 -3.71
C GLN A 268 -23.34 -18.72 -4.87
N VAL A 269 -24.19 -19.59 -5.43
CA VAL A 269 -23.84 -20.41 -6.61
C VAL A 269 -23.41 -19.54 -7.80
N LYS A 270 -24.05 -18.37 -7.97
CA LYS A 270 -23.79 -17.45 -9.08
C LYS A 270 -22.39 -16.83 -9.06
N PHE A 271 -21.66 -16.89 -7.95
CA PHE A 271 -20.30 -16.34 -7.87
C PHE A 271 -19.26 -17.16 -8.64
N GLY A 272 -19.59 -18.41 -9.02
CA GLY A 272 -18.68 -19.24 -9.80
C GLY A 272 -17.38 -19.56 -9.04
N TRP A 273 -16.28 -19.66 -9.78
CA TRP A 273 -14.96 -19.92 -9.20
C TRP A 273 -14.50 -18.74 -8.34
N THR A 274 -14.30 -19.02 -7.06
CA THR A 274 -13.87 -18.04 -6.06
C THR A 274 -12.64 -18.59 -5.35
N GLU A 275 -11.62 -17.75 -5.19
CA GLU A 275 -10.47 -18.13 -4.38
C GLU A 275 -10.86 -18.22 -2.90
N PHE A 276 -10.50 -19.28 -2.19
CA PHE A 276 -10.53 -19.37 -0.74
C PHE A 276 -9.13 -19.55 -0.18
N SER A 277 -8.67 -18.57 0.59
CA SER A 277 -7.32 -18.52 1.16
C SER A 277 -7.36 -18.02 2.59
N GLY A 278 -6.37 -18.43 3.38
CA GLY A 278 -6.12 -17.95 4.73
C GLY A 278 -4.77 -18.41 5.24
N ASP A 279 -4.24 -17.72 6.24
CA ASP A 279 -2.95 -17.98 6.84
C ASP A 279 -3.06 -18.49 8.29
N PHE A 280 -2.02 -19.16 8.79
CA PHE A 280 -1.92 -19.55 10.20
C PHE A 280 -0.47 -19.69 10.66
N LEU A 281 -0.24 -19.35 11.93
CA LEU A 281 0.99 -19.67 12.65
C LEU A 281 0.92 -21.11 13.18
N ALA A 282 1.91 -21.95 12.83
CA ALA A 282 2.06 -23.26 13.44
C ALA A 282 2.48 -23.11 14.91
N PRO A 283 1.66 -23.51 15.89
CA PRO A 283 1.97 -23.30 17.31
C PRO A 283 3.21 -24.07 17.77
N ALA A 284 3.80 -23.67 18.90
CA ALA A 284 4.84 -24.45 19.57
C ALA A 284 4.37 -25.90 19.80
N GLY A 285 5.20 -26.88 19.41
CA GLY A 285 4.85 -28.32 19.48
C GLY A 285 3.99 -28.84 18.33
N ALA A 286 3.70 -28.02 17.30
CA ALA A 286 3.04 -28.47 16.09
C ALA A 286 3.89 -29.51 15.31
N THR A 287 3.21 -30.45 14.65
CA THR A 287 3.87 -31.52 13.86
C THR A 287 3.22 -31.69 12.49
N THR A 288 1.90 -31.70 12.44
CA THR A 288 1.14 -31.85 11.18
C THR A 288 -0.05 -30.91 11.15
N ALA A 289 -0.49 -30.55 9.95
CA ALA A 289 -1.71 -29.80 9.71
C ALA A 289 -2.59 -30.52 8.69
N GLN A 290 -3.91 -30.39 8.85
CA GLN A 290 -4.93 -30.83 7.90
C GLN A 290 -5.88 -29.66 7.66
N ILE A 291 -5.92 -29.14 6.44
CA ILE A 291 -6.78 -28.03 6.06
C ILE A 291 -8.04 -28.57 5.36
N TYR A 292 -9.20 -28.02 5.70
CA TYR A 292 -10.47 -28.35 5.07
C TYR A 292 -11.47 -27.18 5.12
N ILE A 293 -12.45 -27.25 4.22
CA ILE A 293 -13.54 -26.30 4.13
C ILE A 293 -14.75 -26.88 4.87
N ASN A 294 -15.30 -26.13 5.83
CA ASN A 294 -16.61 -26.39 6.40
C ASN A 294 -17.67 -25.60 5.63
N ILE A 295 -18.75 -26.27 5.24
CA ILE A 295 -19.96 -25.68 4.65
C ILE A 295 -21.15 -26.21 5.45
N GLU A 296 -21.95 -25.32 6.02
CA GLU A 296 -23.02 -25.66 6.97
C GLU A 296 -23.97 -26.75 6.45
N HIS A 297 -24.44 -26.61 5.22
CA HIS A 297 -25.34 -27.59 4.62
C HIS A 297 -24.54 -28.72 3.97
N SER A 298 -24.73 -29.95 4.45
CA SER A 298 -24.09 -31.15 3.91
C SER A 298 -24.65 -31.58 2.54
N SER A 299 -25.83 -31.08 2.13
CA SER A 299 -26.37 -31.31 0.78
C SER A 299 -25.70 -30.48 -0.31
N VAL A 300 -24.80 -29.56 0.04
CA VAL A 300 -24.08 -28.71 -0.91
C VAL A 300 -22.92 -29.49 -1.52
N ASN A 301 -22.98 -29.69 -2.84
CA ASN A 301 -21.87 -30.17 -3.66
C ASN A 301 -21.04 -28.96 -4.14
N PHE A 302 -19.75 -29.19 -4.31
CA PHE A 302 -18.84 -28.17 -4.81
C PHE A 302 -17.70 -28.81 -5.60
N ILE A 303 -17.04 -28.00 -6.40
CA ILE A 303 -15.76 -28.35 -7.03
C ILE A 303 -14.65 -27.50 -6.42
N GLN A 304 -13.46 -28.08 -6.35
CA GLN A 304 -12.24 -27.48 -5.81
C GLN A 304 -11.10 -27.67 -6.80
N ASP A 305 -10.24 -26.68 -6.93
CA ASP A 305 -9.13 -26.69 -7.87
C ASP A 305 -7.93 -25.86 -7.34
N PHE A 306 -6.76 -26.08 -7.92
CA PHE A 306 -5.54 -25.29 -7.78
C PHE A 306 -5.24 -24.91 -6.32
N ALA A 307 -5.19 -25.94 -5.47
CA ALA A 307 -4.82 -25.83 -4.08
C ALA A 307 -3.31 -25.59 -3.92
N SER A 308 -2.93 -24.92 -2.84
CA SER A 308 -1.55 -24.68 -2.46
C SER A 308 -1.45 -24.48 -0.95
N LEU A 309 -0.41 -25.02 -0.34
CA LEU A 309 0.01 -24.73 1.03
C LEU A 309 1.51 -24.44 1.03
N LYS A 310 1.86 -23.20 1.37
CA LYS A 310 3.25 -22.73 1.38
C LYS A 310 3.56 -22.00 2.66
N GLN A 311 4.84 -22.00 3.02
CA GLN A 311 5.33 -21.22 4.15
C GLN A 311 5.50 -19.75 3.77
N ILE A 312 5.10 -18.82 4.64
CA ILE A 312 5.52 -17.42 4.55
C ILE A 312 6.96 -17.35 5.08
N LYS A 313 7.91 -16.99 4.21
CA LYS A 313 9.32 -16.87 4.58
C LYS A 313 9.52 -15.59 5.41
N PRO A 314 10.08 -15.69 6.62
CA PRO A 314 10.43 -14.51 7.41
C PRO A 314 11.43 -13.62 6.68
N ASN A 315 11.22 -12.31 6.71
CA ASN A 315 12.09 -11.32 6.12
C ASN A 315 12.74 -10.45 7.21
N PRO A 316 13.98 -10.75 7.64
CA PRO A 316 14.66 -9.93 8.66
C PRO A 316 14.95 -8.50 8.16
N TYR A 317 14.82 -8.24 6.86
CA TYR A 317 15.07 -6.92 6.24
C TYR A 317 13.79 -6.17 5.88
N TRP A 318 12.61 -6.61 6.35
CA TRP A 318 11.31 -5.98 6.00
C TRP A 318 11.30 -4.47 6.24
N MET A 319 11.94 -4.01 7.32
CA MET A 319 12.03 -2.59 7.69
C MET A 319 12.88 -1.78 6.68
N GLN A 320 13.99 -2.35 6.19
CA GLN A 320 14.81 -1.70 5.14
C GLN A 320 14.02 -1.62 3.83
N HIS A 321 13.30 -2.68 3.48
CA HIS A 321 12.41 -2.68 2.31
C HIS A 321 11.28 -1.66 2.47
N ALA A 322 10.71 -1.50 3.66
CA ALA A 322 9.70 -0.49 3.95
C ALA A 322 10.27 0.93 3.76
N LYS A 323 11.46 1.23 4.28
CA LYS A 323 12.14 2.52 4.06
C LYS A 323 12.41 2.81 2.59
N SER A 324 12.83 1.80 1.82
CA SER A 324 13.01 1.93 0.37
C SER A 324 11.68 2.26 -0.33
N ARG A 325 10.60 1.54 -0.01
CA ARG A 325 9.26 1.85 -0.53
C ARG A 325 8.78 3.23 -0.12
N ILE A 326 9.04 3.69 1.10
CA ILE A 326 8.69 5.06 1.54
C ILE A 326 9.39 6.10 0.65
N ASN A 327 10.69 5.95 0.41
CA ASN A 327 11.42 6.87 -0.46
C ASN A 327 10.86 6.88 -1.88
N ASN A 328 10.52 5.71 -2.43
CA ASN A 328 10.01 5.60 -3.80
C ASN A 328 8.56 6.07 -3.96
N ASN A 329 7.71 5.80 -2.96
CA ASN A 329 6.26 5.98 -3.08
C ASN A 329 5.78 7.29 -2.46
N ARG A 330 6.49 7.85 -1.48
CA ARG A 330 6.03 8.99 -0.67
C ARG A 330 6.82 10.26 -0.88
N LYS A 331 7.99 10.19 -1.52
CA LYS A 331 8.79 11.36 -1.90
C LYS A 331 8.71 11.63 -3.40
N ALA A 332 9.08 12.85 -3.79
CA ALA A 332 9.21 13.28 -5.17
C ALA A 332 10.43 14.22 -5.30
N PRO A 333 11.02 14.32 -6.51
CA PRO A 333 12.17 15.17 -6.73
C PRO A 333 11.79 16.67 -6.74
N ILE A 334 12.68 17.51 -6.26
CA ILE A 334 12.66 18.96 -6.41
C ILE A 334 14.00 19.40 -7.01
N SER A 335 13.94 20.16 -8.09
CA SER A 335 15.12 20.77 -8.73
C SER A 335 15.12 22.27 -8.44
N PHE A 336 16.23 22.80 -7.94
CA PHE A 336 16.44 24.24 -7.76
C PHE A 336 17.44 24.76 -8.79
N ARG A 337 17.19 25.96 -9.30
CA ARG A 337 18.15 26.68 -10.14
C ARG A 337 18.19 28.16 -9.73
N LEU A 338 19.38 28.65 -9.41
CA LEU A 338 19.62 30.08 -9.17
C LEU A 338 20.07 30.75 -10.47
N GLU A 339 19.33 31.78 -10.89
CA GLU A 339 19.62 32.62 -12.05
C GLU A 339 19.99 34.04 -11.59
N GLY A 340 21.08 34.59 -12.13
CA GLY A 340 21.57 35.95 -11.85
C GLY A 340 23.09 36.02 -11.63
N GLU A 341 23.66 37.23 -11.69
CA GLU A 341 25.10 37.45 -11.48
C GLU A 341 25.55 37.18 -10.03
N ASP A 342 26.81 36.76 -9.91
CA ASP A 342 27.55 36.31 -8.71
C ASP A 342 27.04 36.88 -7.37
N ILE A 343 26.07 36.19 -6.76
CA ILE A 343 25.48 36.55 -5.47
C ILE A 343 26.14 35.70 -4.40
N GLN A 344 26.79 36.33 -3.43
CA GLN A 344 27.23 35.61 -2.23
C GLN A 344 26.03 35.23 -1.34
N GLU A 345 26.02 33.96 -0.92
CA GLU A 345 25.21 33.39 0.16
C GLU A 345 23.68 33.43 -0.02
N VAL A 346 23.17 32.76 -1.06
CA VAL A 346 21.74 32.43 -1.17
C VAL A 346 21.48 31.03 -0.59
N GLU A 347 20.46 30.93 0.26
CA GLU A 347 20.00 29.67 0.86
C GLU A 347 18.51 29.48 0.60
N VAL A 348 18.10 28.26 0.30
CA VAL A 348 16.69 27.87 0.27
C VAL A 348 16.38 27.00 1.47
N GLU A 349 15.32 27.36 2.19
CA GLU A 349 14.73 26.55 3.25
C GLU A 349 13.32 26.11 2.83
N LEU A 350 13.14 24.80 2.66
CA LEU A 350 11.84 24.17 2.44
C LEU A 350 11.29 23.62 3.74
N MET A 351 10.07 24.02 4.09
CA MET A 351 9.37 23.53 5.27
C MET A 351 8.03 22.94 4.85
N GLN A 352 7.90 21.62 4.99
CA GLN A 352 6.62 20.96 4.75
C GLN A 352 5.60 21.39 5.81
N GLN A 353 4.46 21.90 5.36
CA GLN A 353 3.34 22.31 6.21
C GLN A 353 2.36 21.16 6.42
N ARG A 354 1.95 20.50 5.32
CA ARG A 354 0.99 19.39 5.34
C ARG A 354 1.50 18.22 4.53
N SER A 355 1.29 17.01 5.05
CA SER A 355 1.53 15.78 4.32
C SER A 355 0.48 15.60 3.22
N ALA A 356 0.89 15.14 2.02
CA ALA A 356 -0.05 14.64 1.03
C ALA A 356 -0.67 13.30 1.44
N TYR A 357 0.05 12.51 2.26
CA TYR A 357 -0.47 11.26 2.80
C TYR A 357 -1.48 11.55 3.91
N PRO A 358 -2.69 10.97 3.84
CA PRO A 358 -3.71 11.03 4.87
C PRO A 358 -3.25 10.41 6.20
N PHE A 359 -3.14 11.26 7.21
CA PHE A 359 -3.06 10.89 8.61
C PHE A 359 -4.23 11.55 9.33
N GLY A 360 -5.16 10.74 9.80
CA GLY A 360 -6.35 11.25 10.47
C GLY A 360 -6.68 10.59 11.79
N THR A 361 -7.75 11.07 12.41
CA THR A 361 -8.29 10.52 13.66
C THR A 361 -9.81 10.53 13.67
N ALA A 362 -10.43 9.62 14.42
CA ALA A 362 -11.83 9.78 14.77
C ALA A 362 -12.01 10.92 15.79
N ILE A 363 -13.13 11.64 15.67
CA ILE A 363 -13.54 12.71 16.58
C ILE A 363 -14.88 12.36 17.22
N LYS A 364 -14.98 12.56 18.53
CA LYS A 364 -16.24 12.46 19.29
C LYS A 364 -16.81 13.87 19.48
N LEU A 365 -18.08 14.08 19.12
CA LEU A 365 -18.68 15.42 19.09
C LEU A 365 -19.03 15.98 20.48
N ASP A 366 -18.94 15.16 21.54
CA ASP A 366 -18.99 15.62 22.94
C ASP A 366 -17.62 16.14 23.44
N LYS A 367 -16.62 16.20 22.56
CA LYS A 367 -15.25 16.69 22.83
C LYS A 367 -14.75 17.64 21.73
N PHE A 368 -15.07 17.35 20.46
CA PHE A 368 -14.67 18.19 19.34
C PHE A 368 -15.61 19.39 19.17
N ASN A 369 -15.06 20.59 18.99
CA ASN A 369 -15.80 21.85 18.93
C ASN A 369 -16.63 22.13 20.19
N VAL A 370 -16.08 21.75 21.36
CA VAL A 370 -16.66 21.98 22.67
C VAL A 370 -15.72 22.88 23.48
N PRO A 371 -16.16 24.02 24.04
CA PRO A 371 -15.28 24.99 24.71
C PRO A 371 -14.42 24.39 25.82
N GLU A 372 -14.98 23.48 26.62
CA GLU A 372 -14.29 22.79 27.71
C GLU A 372 -13.14 21.89 27.22
N TYR A 373 -13.17 21.50 25.95
CA TYR A 373 -12.21 20.62 25.29
C TYR A 373 -11.53 21.28 24.09
N GLN A 374 -11.39 22.61 24.10
CA GLN A 374 -10.77 23.34 22.98
C GLN A 374 -9.35 22.81 22.67
N PHE A 375 -8.59 22.43 23.70
CA PHE A 375 -7.26 21.82 23.55
C PHE A 375 -7.29 20.53 22.69
N PHE A 376 -8.34 19.71 22.78
CA PHE A 376 -8.53 18.53 21.95
C PHE A 376 -8.79 18.92 20.50
N THR A 377 -9.65 19.93 20.28
CA THR A 377 -9.93 20.46 18.94
C THR A 377 -8.66 21.02 18.30
N ASP A 378 -7.92 21.85 19.01
CA ASP A 378 -6.67 22.45 18.52
C ASP A 378 -5.63 21.37 18.17
N PHE A 379 -5.51 20.34 19.00
CA PHE A 379 -4.61 19.21 18.72
C PHE A 379 -5.02 18.47 17.45
N VAL A 380 -6.32 18.19 17.26
CA VAL A 380 -6.82 17.54 16.05
C VAL A 380 -6.47 18.36 14.80
N LEU A 381 -6.78 19.66 14.82
CA LEU A 381 -6.56 20.57 13.68
C LEU A 381 -5.08 20.77 13.36
N LYS A 382 -4.20 20.65 14.35
CA LYS A 382 -2.75 20.82 14.19
C LYS A 382 -2.04 19.56 13.67
N HIS A 383 -2.46 18.38 14.10
CA HIS A 383 -1.69 17.15 13.91
C HIS A 383 -2.25 16.22 12.84
N PHE A 384 -3.51 16.39 12.44
CA PHE A 384 -4.16 15.54 11.45
C PHE A 384 -4.58 16.35 10.23
N ASN A 385 -4.65 15.70 9.06
CA ASN A 385 -5.19 16.28 7.82
C ASN A 385 -6.49 15.61 7.36
N TRP A 386 -6.94 14.58 8.10
CA TRP A 386 -8.21 13.90 7.90
C TRP A 386 -8.92 13.65 9.24
N ALA A 387 -10.25 13.57 9.19
CA ALA A 387 -11.08 13.22 10.34
C ALA A 387 -12.23 12.27 9.95
N VAL A 388 -12.77 11.58 10.95
CA VAL A 388 -14.01 10.80 10.84
C VAL A 388 -14.86 11.05 12.08
N ILE A 389 -16.17 11.28 11.91
CA ILE A 389 -17.08 11.46 13.05
C ILE A 389 -17.39 10.08 13.63
N ALA A 390 -16.93 9.80 14.85
CA ALA A 390 -16.85 8.43 15.38
C ALA A 390 -18.21 7.73 15.55
N ASN A 391 -19.26 8.46 15.97
CA ASN A 391 -20.56 7.85 16.29
C ASN A 391 -21.77 8.64 15.82
N LYS A 392 -21.73 9.97 15.86
CA LYS A 392 -22.93 10.79 15.65
C LYS A 392 -23.46 10.71 14.20
N LEU A 393 -22.63 10.35 13.22
CA LEU A 393 -23.02 10.18 11.82
C LEU A 393 -23.52 8.76 11.46
N LYS A 394 -23.45 7.80 12.38
CA LYS A 394 -24.09 6.48 12.20
C LYS A 394 -25.60 6.64 12.22
N TRP A 395 -26.35 5.75 11.57
CA TRP A 395 -27.81 5.84 11.50
C TRP A 395 -28.49 5.96 12.87
N TYR A 396 -28.12 5.12 13.84
CA TYR A 396 -28.65 5.23 15.22
C TYR A 396 -28.23 6.52 15.94
N GLY A 397 -27.16 7.19 15.48
CA GLY A 397 -26.64 8.44 16.02
C GLY A 397 -27.37 9.67 15.50
N ILE A 398 -27.71 9.67 14.21
CA ILE A 398 -28.49 10.74 13.57
C ILE A 398 -29.98 10.59 13.87
N GLU A 399 -30.54 9.38 13.82
CA GLU A 399 -31.99 9.12 13.83
C GLU A 399 -32.35 7.99 14.80
N ARG A 400 -32.19 8.26 16.10
CA ARG A 400 -32.48 7.26 17.14
C ARG A 400 -33.97 6.88 17.22
N ILE A 401 -34.85 7.82 16.89
CA ILE A 401 -36.30 7.67 16.83
C ILE A 401 -36.69 7.97 15.37
N GLN A 402 -37.51 7.11 14.76
CA GLN A 402 -37.97 7.28 13.38
C GLN A 402 -38.54 8.68 13.14
N ASP A 403 -38.17 9.27 12.00
CA ASP A 403 -38.56 10.61 11.54
C ASP A 403 -38.05 11.76 12.45
N GLN A 404 -37.04 11.52 13.29
CA GLN A 404 -36.44 12.52 14.20
C GLN A 404 -34.92 12.58 14.06
N SER A 405 -34.46 12.90 12.87
CA SER A 405 -33.04 13.08 12.57
C SER A 405 -32.45 14.39 13.13
N ASP A 406 -31.22 14.33 13.64
CA ASP A 406 -30.46 15.49 14.11
C ASP A 406 -29.04 15.53 13.55
N TYR A 407 -28.81 16.44 12.61
CA TYR A 407 -27.52 16.71 11.97
C TYR A 407 -26.77 17.91 12.57
N THR A 408 -27.35 18.61 13.56
CA THR A 408 -26.87 19.92 14.01
C THR A 408 -25.39 19.91 14.42
N SER A 409 -25.01 18.95 15.27
CA SER A 409 -23.63 18.79 15.74
C SER A 409 -22.69 18.28 14.65
N VAL A 410 -23.18 17.43 13.74
CA VAL A 410 -22.40 16.92 12.60
C VAL A 410 -22.02 18.07 11.68
N LEU A 411 -22.99 18.91 11.28
CA LEU A 411 -22.75 20.02 10.37
C LEU A 411 -21.82 21.06 10.98
N ALA A 412 -21.99 21.39 12.27
CA ALA A 412 -21.10 22.31 12.97
C ALA A 412 -19.66 21.76 13.07
N ALA A 413 -19.48 20.46 13.27
CA ALA A 413 -18.15 19.85 13.28
C ALA A 413 -17.50 19.88 11.89
N LEU A 414 -18.27 19.57 10.83
CA LEU A 414 -17.78 19.66 9.45
C LEU A 414 -17.38 21.09 9.09
N ASP A 415 -18.11 22.12 9.56
CA ASP A 415 -17.78 23.52 9.30
C ASP A 415 -16.38 23.86 9.86
N VAL A 416 -16.08 23.43 11.08
CA VAL A 416 -14.77 23.64 11.72
C VAL A 416 -13.66 22.88 10.99
N LEU A 417 -13.91 21.63 10.58
CA LEU A 417 -12.94 20.82 9.85
C LEU A 417 -12.61 21.45 8.49
N GLU A 418 -13.62 21.82 7.71
CA GLU A 418 -13.48 22.43 6.39
C GLU A 418 -12.77 23.79 6.46
N ALA A 419 -13.12 24.64 7.44
CA ALA A 419 -12.46 25.93 7.65
C ALA A 419 -10.96 25.80 7.94
N ASN A 420 -10.53 24.65 8.45
CA ASN A 420 -9.13 24.32 8.71
C ASN A 420 -8.51 23.39 7.65
N GLY A 421 -9.21 23.14 6.54
CA GLY A 421 -8.76 22.28 5.44
C GLY A 421 -8.56 20.82 5.85
N ILE A 422 -9.30 20.34 6.84
CA ILE A 422 -9.32 18.93 7.24
C ILE A 422 -10.37 18.20 6.41
N LYS A 423 -9.95 17.11 5.78
CA LYS A 423 -10.84 16.27 4.95
C LYS A 423 -11.61 15.30 5.83
N SER A 424 -12.84 14.96 5.43
CA SER A 424 -13.73 14.14 6.26
C SER A 424 -14.16 12.84 5.58
N ARG A 425 -14.17 11.75 6.33
CA ARG A 425 -14.84 10.48 5.97
C ARG A 425 -16.18 10.37 6.70
N GLY A 426 -17.21 9.97 5.97
CA GLY A 426 -18.50 9.57 6.50
C GLY A 426 -18.46 8.14 7.04
N HIS A 427 -18.82 7.98 8.31
CA HIS A 427 -18.86 6.69 9.00
C HIS A 427 -20.13 6.62 9.87
N ASN A 428 -21.12 5.81 9.51
CA ASN A 428 -21.27 5.03 8.27
C ASN A 428 -22.71 5.16 7.78
N MET A 429 -22.96 4.85 6.50
CA MET A 429 -24.31 4.97 5.94
C MET A 429 -25.22 3.84 6.48
N PHE A 430 -24.72 2.61 6.51
CA PHE A 430 -25.43 1.42 6.98
C PHE A 430 -24.51 0.56 7.85
N TRP A 431 -25.10 -0.21 8.77
CA TRP A 431 -24.38 -1.20 9.57
C TRP A 431 -25.26 -2.42 9.82
N GLY A 432 -25.09 -3.46 8.99
CA GLY A 432 -25.92 -4.68 9.00
C GLY A 432 -25.68 -5.65 10.16
N VAL A 433 -24.85 -5.28 11.14
CA VAL A 433 -24.64 -6.07 12.35
C VAL A 433 -25.77 -5.78 13.33
N GLU A 434 -26.53 -6.82 13.67
CA GLU A 434 -27.86 -6.75 14.27
C GLU A 434 -27.99 -5.82 15.49
N LYS A 435 -26.98 -5.77 16.36
CA LYS A 435 -26.96 -4.91 17.56
C LYS A 435 -26.86 -3.41 17.27
N PHE A 436 -26.51 -3.02 16.04
CA PHE A 436 -26.38 -1.63 15.60
C PHE A 436 -27.49 -1.18 14.67
N VAL A 437 -28.38 -2.08 14.26
CA VAL A 437 -29.56 -1.75 13.47
C VAL A 437 -30.58 -1.04 14.35
N ASN A 438 -31.14 0.07 13.86
CA ASN A 438 -32.14 0.84 14.56
C ASN A 438 -33.36 -0.04 14.92
N SER A 439 -33.79 -0.01 16.18
CA SER A 439 -34.86 -0.90 16.66
C SER A 439 -36.21 -0.68 15.96
N TRP A 440 -36.46 0.52 15.45
CA TRP A 440 -37.70 0.88 14.76
C TRP A 440 -37.77 0.35 13.31
N LEU A 441 -36.66 -0.16 12.76
CA LEU A 441 -36.66 -0.87 11.46
C LEU A 441 -37.24 -2.29 11.57
N TYR A 442 -37.32 -2.85 12.78
CA TYR A 442 -37.81 -4.20 12.99
C TYR A 442 -39.34 -4.25 12.78
N GLY A 443 -39.78 -5.27 12.03
CA GLY A 443 -41.21 -5.50 11.75
C GLY A 443 -41.71 -4.90 10.43
N MET A 444 -40.88 -4.11 9.73
CA MET A 444 -41.16 -3.69 8.36
C MET A 444 -41.22 -4.91 7.42
N SER A 445 -42.10 -4.87 6.43
CA SER A 445 -42.06 -5.82 5.32
C SER A 445 -40.80 -5.62 4.46
N PRO A 446 -40.36 -6.62 3.68
CA PRO A 446 -39.19 -6.48 2.83
C PRO A 446 -39.21 -5.26 1.90
N SER A 447 -40.37 -4.93 1.31
CA SER A 447 -40.51 -3.77 0.43
C SER A 447 -40.51 -2.43 1.17
N GLU A 448 -41.11 -2.38 2.37
CA GLU A 448 -41.06 -1.18 3.22
C GLU A 448 -39.63 -0.91 3.65
N LEU A 449 -38.91 -1.94 4.08
CA LEU A 449 -37.51 -1.81 4.48
C LEU A 449 -36.64 -1.32 3.32
N VAL A 450 -36.77 -1.87 2.11
CA VAL A 450 -36.02 -1.36 0.94
C VAL A 450 -36.31 0.11 0.68
N THR A 451 -37.58 0.53 0.78
CA THR A 451 -37.97 1.94 0.61
C THR A 451 -37.33 2.81 1.69
N GLU A 452 -37.34 2.36 2.93
CA GLU A 452 -36.74 3.05 4.08
C GLU A 452 -35.22 3.24 3.90
N LEU A 453 -34.51 2.20 3.44
CA LEU A 453 -33.07 2.30 3.16
C LEU A 453 -32.76 3.36 2.08
N GLN A 454 -33.62 3.51 1.07
CA GLN A 454 -33.47 4.53 0.03
C GLN A 454 -33.79 5.94 0.53
N SER A 455 -34.82 6.08 1.36
CA SER A 455 -35.17 7.34 2.02
C SER A 455 -34.04 7.83 2.91
N HIS A 456 -33.48 6.96 3.73
CA HIS A 456 -32.32 7.25 4.59
C HIS A 456 -31.11 7.76 3.79
N VAL A 457 -30.73 7.09 2.69
CA VAL A 457 -29.64 7.56 1.82
C VAL A 457 -29.91 8.97 1.30
N THR A 458 -31.15 9.22 0.86
CA THR A 458 -31.55 10.51 0.32
C THR A 458 -31.47 11.61 1.38
N GLU A 459 -31.92 11.33 2.59
CA GLU A 459 -31.87 12.28 3.71
C GLU A 459 -30.43 12.60 4.13
N VAL A 460 -29.60 11.58 4.34
CA VAL A 460 -28.19 11.78 4.74
C VAL A 460 -27.44 12.58 3.68
N ILE A 461 -27.60 12.26 2.40
CA ILE A 461 -26.94 12.99 1.31
C ILE A 461 -27.46 14.42 1.23
N ASN A 462 -28.77 14.67 1.35
CA ASN A 462 -29.30 16.04 1.34
C ASN A 462 -28.69 16.95 2.41
N ASN A 463 -28.27 16.38 3.54
CA ASN A 463 -27.63 17.12 4.63
C ASN A 463 -26.10 17.22 4.50
N THR A 464 -25.44 16.27 3.83
CA THR A 464 -23.97 16.13 3.86
C THR A 464 -23.26 16.25 2.51
N LYS A 465 -24.02 16.41 1.41
CA LYS A 465 -23.51 16.39 0.04
C LYS A 465 -22.31 17.31 -0.17
N GLY A 466 -21.22 16.75 -0.70
CA GLY A 466 -20.00 17.47 -1.03
C GLY A 466 -19.08 17.78 0.16
N ARG A 467 -19.44 17.34 1.37
CA ARG A 467 -18.67 17.60 2.60
C ARG A 467 -17.85 16.40 3.07
N LEU A 468 -18.21 15.20 2.61
CA LEU A 468 -17.59 13.94 2.97
C LEU A 468 -16.94 13.34 1.73
N LEU A 469 -15.61 13.22 1.72
CA LEU A 469 -14.91 12.73 0.54
C LEU A 469 -15.04 11.21 0.38
N HIS A 470 -15.16 10.50 1.50
CA HIS A 470 -15.28 9.04 1.56
C HIS A 470 -16.56 8.66 2.32
N TRP A 471 -17.19 7.56 1.95
CA TRP A 471 -18.25 6.90 2.72
C TRP A 471 -17.89 5.44 3.01
N ASP A 472 -17.92 5.06 4.28
CA ASP A 472 -18.09 3.67 4.69
C ASP A 472 -19.57 3.30 4.46
N VAL A 473 -19.85 2.50 3.42
CA VAL A 473 -21.23 2.29 2.94
C VAL A 473 -22.01 1.35 3.84
N ASN A 474 -21.71 0.04 3.84
CA ASN A 474 -22.25 -0.91 4.80
C ASN A 474 -21.10 -1.43 5.66
N ASN A 475 -21.00 -0.92 6.87
CA ASN A 475 -19.92 -1.24 7.79
C ASN A 475 -20.02 -2.71 8.25
N GLU A 476 -18.88 -3.39 8.35
CA GLU A 476 -18.77 -4.77 8.84
C GLU A 476 -19.65 -5.78 8.08
N ASN A 477 -19.77 -5.57 6.77
CA ASN A 477 -20.65 -6.35 5.90
C ASN A 477 -20.35 -7.86 5.91
N LEU A 478 -19.12 -8.27 6.20
CA LEU A 478 -18.75 -9.68 6.29
C LEU A 478 -19.04 -10.30 7.67
N HIS A 479 -19.67 -9.52 8.57
CA HIS A 479 -20.01 -9.93 9.93
C HIS A 479 -21.50 -9.76 10.27
N GLY A 480 -22.28 -9.09 9.42
CA GLY A 480 -23.73 -8.91 9.61
C GLY A 480 -24.49 -8.95 8.30
N ASP A 481 -25.51 -9.80 8.22
CA ASP A 481 -26.37 -10.01 7.05
C ASP A 481 -27.83 -9.59 7.31
N TRP A 482 -28.05 -8.68 8.27
CA TRP A 482 -29.40 -8.32 8.69
C TRP A 482 -30.23 -7.75 7.53
N TYR A 483 -29.62 -6.91 6.69
CA TYR A 483 -30.30 -6.32 5.54
C TYR A 483 -30.66 -7.39 4.49
N GLU A 484 -29.74 -8.30 4.16
CA GLU A 484 -29.98 -9.39 3.20
C GLU A 484 -31.14 -10.29 3.67
N ARG A 485 -31.17 -10.64 4.97
CA ARG A 485 -32.23 -11.47 5.54
C ARG A 485 -33.60 -10.78 5.55
N ASN A 486 -33.66 -9.53 6.00
CA ASN A 486 -34.93 -8.84 6.23
C ASN A 486 -35.50 -8.19 4.96
N THR A 487 -34.67 -7.89 3.96
CA THR A 487 -35.15 -7.50 2.62
C THR A 487 -35.39 -8.70 1.70
N THR A 488 -35.00 -9.91 2.11
CA THR A 488 -34.99 -11.14 1.31
C THR A 488 -34.19 -11.02 0.00
N ASP A 489 -33.35 -10.00 -0.12
CA ASP A 489 -32.55 -9.69 -1.28
C ASP A 489 -31.06 -9.92 -0.96
N PRO A 490 -30.45 -10.99 -1.49
CA PRO A 490 -29.05 -11.29 -1.23
C PRO A 490 -28.07 -10.30 -1.91
N ASP A 491 -28.57 -9.37 -2.73
CA ASP A 491 -27.79 -8.34 -3.42
C ASP A 491 -28.06 -6.92 -2.88
N ILE A 492 -28.81 -6.77 -1.79
CA ILE A 492 -29.21 -5.46 -1.24
C ILE A 492 -28.01 -4.53 -0.99
N THR A 493 -26.89 -5.06 -0.47
CA THR A 493 -25.67 -4.27 -0.26
C THR A 493 -25.16 -3.67 -1.58
N THR A 494 -25.22 -4.37 -2.72
CA THR A 494 -24.78 -3.77 -3.99
C THR A 494 -25.66 -2.60 -4.43
N LYS A 495 -26.96 -2.66 -4.11
CA LYS A 495 -27.91 -1.58 -4.38
C LYS A 495 -27.63 -0.35 -3.51
N MET A 496 -27.22 -0.54 -2.25
CA MET A 496 -26.83 0.56 -1.36
C MET A 496 -25.72 1.43 -1.97
N PHE A 497 -24.68 0.81 -2.56
CA PHE A 497 -23.62 1.54 -3.27
C PHE A 497 -24.16 2.31 -4.48
N GLN A 498 -25.05 1.70 -5.27
CA GLN A 498 -25.65 2.34 -6.43
C GLN A 498 -26.53 3.52 -6.06
N TRP A 499 -27.32 3.41 -4.98
CA TRP A 499 -28.18 4.51 -4.49
C TRP A 499 -27.36 5.72 -4.10
N ILE A 500 -26.26 5.53 -3.34
CA ILE A 500 -25.38 6.63 -2.94
C ILE A 500 -24.72 7.26 -4.17
N GLN A 501 -24.08 6.47 -5.02
CA GLN A 501 -23.37 6.97 -6.21
C GLN A 501 -24.29 7.76 -7.15
N SER A 502 -25.55 7.35 -7.29
CA SER A 502 -26.53 8.03 -8.14
C SER A 502 -26.86 9.46 -7.69
N GLN A 503 -26.69 9.75 -6.40
CA GLN A 503 -27.03 11.04 -5.78
C GLN A 503 -25.79 11.89 -5.49
N GLU A 504 -24.64 11.25 -5.27
CA GLU A 504 -23.36 11.89 -4.92
C GLU A 504 -22.19 11.24 -5.69
N PRO A 505 -22.02 11.55 -6.99
CA PRO A 505 -21.10 10.82 -7.87
C PRO A 505 -19.60 11.08 -7.61
N ASP A 506 -19.27 12.18 -6.94
CA ASP A 506 -17.87 12.57 -6.67
C ASP A 506 -17.31 11.94 -5.39
N THR A 507 -18.17 11.35 -4.56
CA THR A 507 -17.77 10.76 -3.27
C THR A 507 -17.27 9.34 -3.45
N GLN A 508 -16.14 9.03 -2.80
CA GLN A 508 -15.55 7.70 -2.87
C GLN A 508 -16.25 6.73 -1.91
N LEU A 509 -16.56 5.53 -2.38
CA LEU A 509 -17.36 4.56 -1.64
C LEU A 509 -16.48 3.39 -1.23
N PHE A 510 -16.49 3.07 0.06
CA PHE A 510 -15.61 2.09 0.68
C PHE A 510 -16.41 0.89 1.21
N LEU A 511 -15.86 -0.30 0.99
CA LEU A 511 -16.11 -1.45 1.85
C LEU A 511 -15.30 -1.22 3.13
N ASN A 512 -15.88 -1.32 4.33
CA ASN A 512 -15.13 -1.15 5.59
C ASN A 512 -15.39 -2.33 6.53
N ASP A 513 -14.34 -3.05 6.92
CA ASP A 513 -14.49 -4.27 7.73
C ASP A 513 -13.34 -4.50 8.72
N TYR A 514 -13.66 -5.16 9.83
CA TYR A 514 -12.68 -5.55 10.85
C TYR A 514 -12.10 -6.94 10.57
N SER A 515 -11.08 -7.32 11.34
CA SER A 515 -10.36 -8.60 11.21
C SER A 515 -9.66 -8.83 9.86
N ALA A 516 -9.74 -7.91 8.89
CA ALA A 516 -9.18 -8.09 7.55
C ALA A 516 -7.65 -8.10 7.51
N ILE A 517 -6.99 -7.34 8.39
CA ILE A 517 -5.52 -7.34 8.54
C ILE A 517 -5.07 -7.96 9.87
N PRO A 518 -5.69 -7.68 11.04
CA PRO A 518 -5.21 -8.24 12.31
C PRO A 518 -5.41 -9.76 12.43
N GLN A 519 -6.39 -10.33 11.72
CA GLN A 519 -6.74 -11.75 11.79
C GLN A 519 -6.74 -12.37 10.38
N PRO A 520 -6.57 -13.70 10.24
CA PRO A 520 -6.50 -14.34 8.93
C PRO A 520 -7.87 -14.48 8.25
N SER A 521 -8.96 -14.42 9.03
CA SER A 521 -10.27 -14.94 8.63
C SER A 521 -10.96 -14.15 7.52
N ILE A 522 -10.73 -12.85 7.39
CA ILE A 522 -11.56 -11.97 6.55
C ILE A 522 -10.81 -11.42 5.33
N THR A 523 -9.47 -11.45 5.31
CA THR A 523 -8.64 -10.86 4.24
C THR A 523 -9.10 -11.27 2.83
N THR A 524 -9.19 -12.57 2.56
CA THR A 524 -9.59 -13.07 1.23
C THR A 524 -11.06 -12.78 0.93
N ALA A 525 -11.93 -12.82 1.94
CA ALA A 525 -13.35 -12.57 1.77
C ALA A 525 -13.62 -11.11 1.35
N LEU A 526 -12.95 -10.16 1.99
CA LEU A 526 -13.02 -8.73 1.66
C LEU A 526 -12.48 -8.43 0.27
N LYS A 527 -11.30 -9.00 -0.07
CA LYS A 527 -10.77 -8.91 -1.44
C LYS A 527 -11.76 -9.45 -2.46
N ASN A 528 -12.34 -10.63 -2.22
CA ASN A 528 -13.27 -11.24 -3.16
C ASN A 528 -14.56 -10.40 -3.30
N GLN A 529 -15.05 -9.80 -2.22
CA GLN A 529 -16.18 -8.88 -2.29
C GLN A 529 -15.88 -7.67 -3.17
N ALA A 530 -14.71 -7.04 -2.97
CA ALA A 530 -14.26 -5.93 -3.79
C ALA A 530 -14.14 -6.32 -5.28
N VAL A 531 -13.47 -7.44 -5.59
CA VAL A 531 -13.34 -7.93 -6.97
C VAL A 531 -14.70 -8.17 -7.60
N ARG A 532 -15.63 -8.84 -6.90
CA ARG A 532 -16.98 -9.08 -7.42
C ARG A 532 -17.71 -7.77 -7.69
N PHE A 533 -17.64 -6.80 -6.80
CA PHE A 533 -18.32 -5.52 -6.97
C PHE A 533 -17.78 -4.80 -8.21
N ARG A 534 -16.46 -4.75 -8.40
CA ARG A 534 -15.85 -4.19 -9.61
C ARG A 534 -16.27 -4.92 -10.89
N GLN A 535 -16.23 -6.25 -10.88
CA GLN A 535 -16.62 -7.05 -12.05
C GLN A 535 -18.11 -6.88 -12.43
N ASN A 536 -18.95 -6.51 -11.46
CA ASN A 536 -20.37 -6.22 -11.67
C ASN A 536 -20.67 -4.72 -11.83
N ASN A 537 -19.64 -3.88 -12.06
CA ASN A 537 -19.76 -2.42 -12.20
C ASN A 537 -20.45 -1.73 -11.03
N ILE A 538 -20.30 -2.27 -9.81
CA ILE A 538 -20.75 -1.62 -8.58
C ILE A 538 -19.73 -0.51 -8.23
N PRO A 539 -20.18 0.72 -7.94
CA PRO A 539 -19.29 1.86 -7.74
C PRO A 539 -18.57 1.76 -6.40
N ILE A 540 -17.40 1.13 -6.41
CA ILE A 540 -16.50 1.09 -5.25
C ILE A 540 -15.15 1.68 -5.60
N HIS A 541 -14.59 2.40 -4.64
CA HIS A 541 -13.40 3.23 -4.84
C HIS A 541 -12.26 2.82 -3.89
N GLY A 542 -12.56 2.16 -2.77
CA GLY A 542 -11.53 1.70 -1.84
C GLY A 542 -11.98 0.60 -0.88
N ILE A 543 -11.01 0.09 -0.13
CA ILE A 543 -11.17 -0.92 0.90
C ILE A 543 -10.66 -0.35 2.23
N GLY A 544 -11.57 -0.15 3.17
CA GLY A 544 -11.29 0.16 4.57
C GLY A 544 -11.00 -1.11 5.35
N VAL A 545 -9.84 -1.16 6.00
CA VAL A 545 -9.47 -2.19 6.97
C VAL A 545 -9.39 -1.54 8.34
N GLN A 546 -10.38 -1.80 9.19
CA GLN A 546 -10.51 -1.10 10.49
C GLN A 546 -9.22 -1.15 11.29
N SER A 547 -8.53 -2.30 11.29
CA SER A 547 -7.19 -2.43 11.88
C SER A 547 -7.15 -2.26 13.41
N HIS A 548 -8.15 -2.79 14.11
CA HIS A 548 -8.11 -2.96 15.56
C HIS A 548 -7.19 -4.12 15.95
N PHE A 549 -6.05 -3.82 16.59
CA PHE A 549 -5.11 -4.82 17.11
C PHE A 549 -5.26 -4.96 18.62
N TYR A 550 -5.57 -6.18 19.06
CA TYR A 550 -5.69 -6.55 20.48
C TYR A 550 -4.45 -7.32 20.98
N THR A 551 -3.34 -7.21 20.27
CA THR A 551 -2.07 -7.86 20.58
C THR A 551 -0.91 -7.11 19.93
N THR A 552 0.26 -7.18 20.57
CA THR A 552 1.53 -6.67 20.04
C THR A 552 2.41 -7.77 19.44
N ASP A 553 1.99 -9.04 19.51
CA ASP A 553 2.65 -10.17 18.83
C ASP A 553 2.24 -10.19 17.35
N ILE A 554 2.86 -9.30 16.58
CA ILE A 554 2.52 -9.03 15.18
C ILE A 554 3.68 -9.42 14.28
N ASP A 555 3.44 -10.39 13.40
CA ASP A 555 4.37 -10.74 12.33
C ASP A 555 4.16 -9.82 11.12
N MET A 556 5.15 -8.96 10.84
CA MET A 556 5.07 -7.98 9.76
C MET A 556 5.09 -8.58 8.37
N ASP A 557 5.60 -9.80 8.19
CA ASP A 557 5.52 -10.52 6.90
C ASP A 557 4.10 -11.00 6.65
N VAL A 558 3.38 -11.43 7.69
CA VAL A 558 1.95 -11.75 7.62
C VAL A 558 1.12 -10.50 7.33
N ILE A 559 1.40 -9.38 8.01
CA ILE A 559 0.72 -8.11 7.75
C ILE A 559 0.93 -7.68 6.29
N LYS A 560 2.18 -7.72 5.80
CA LYS A 560 2.47 -7.41 4.40
C LYS A 560 1.71 -8.35 3.46
N TYR A 561 1.74 -9.66 3.70
CA TYR A 561 1.01 -10.65 2.90
C TYR A 561 -0.48 -10.33 2.81
N ARG A 562 -1.13 -9.99 3.94
CA ARG A 562 -2.57 -9.66 3.96
C ARG A 562 -2.88 -8.37 3.21
N ILE A 563 -2.00 -7.35 3.29
CA ILE A 563 -2.15 -6.11 2.50
C ILE A 563 -1.94 -6.41 1.00
N ASP A 564 -0.90 -7.15 0.62
CA ASP A 564 -0.67 -7.59 -0.77
C ASP A 564 -1.90 -8.35 -1.29
N LYS A 565 -2.48 -9.21 -0.45
CA LYS A 565 -3.66 -10.01 -0.79
C LYS A 565 -4.88 -9.16 -1.08
N LEU A 566 -5.12 -8.12 -0.29
CA LEU A 566 -6.20 -7.15 -0.55
C LEU A 566 -5.89 -6.29 -1.78
N ALA A 567 -4.62 -5.96 -2.03
CA ALA A 567 -4.20 -5.16 -3.18
C ALA A 567 -4.49 -5.84 -4.53
N GLU A 568 -4.63 -7.18 -4.56
CA GLU A 568 -5.12 -7.92 -5.73
C GLU A 568 -6.50 -7.44 -6.21
N ALA A 569 -7.29 -6.78 -5.36
CA ALA A 569 -8.56 -6.16 -5.77
C ALA A 569 -8.38 -4.97 -6.71
N GLY A 570 -7.19 -4.39 -6.80
CA GLY A 570 -6.87 -3.22 -7.61
C GLY A 570 -7.59 -1.95 -7.16
N LEU A 571 -7.78 -1.79 -5.85
CA LEU A 571 -8.38 -0.62 -5.20
C LEU A 571 -7.43 -0.06 -4.15
N ASP A 572 -7.63 1.21 -3.79
CA ASP A 572 -6.90 1.85 -2.70
C ASP A 572 -7.32 1.26 -1.34
N ILE A 573 -6.37 1.06 -0.44
CA ILE A 573 -6.59 0.48 0.90
C ILE A 573 -6.38 1.55 1.96
N TRP A 574 -7.26 1.62 2.94
CA TRP A 574 -7.14 2.55 4.07
C TRP A 574 -7.19 1.80 5.39
N ALA A 575 -6.22 2.06 6.26
CA ALA A 575 -6.37 1.70 7.67
C ALA A 575 -7.33 2.72 8.29
N THR A 576 -8.60 2.35 8.48
CA THR A 576 -9.68 3.30 8.76
C THR A 576 -9.89 3.58 10.24
N GLU A 577 -9.46 2.68 11.13
CA GLU A 577 -9.76 2.72 12.57
C GLU A 577 -8.60 2.15 13.41
N LEU A 578 -7.36 2.43 13.02
CA LEU A 578 -6.17 1.81 13.61
C LEU A 578 -6.12 2.04 15.12
N THR A 579 -6.06 0.95 15.89
CA THR A 579 -5.79 0.93 17.33
C THR A 579 -4.85 -0.21 17.70
N VAL A 580 -4.12 -0.04 18.80
CA VAL A 580 -3.31 -1.07 19.44
C VAL A 580 -3.62 -1.05 20.94
N ASP A 581 -4.29 -2.09 21.43
CA ASP A 581 -4.62 -2.25 22.85
C ASP A 581 -3.48 -3.00 23.55
N GLU A 582 -2.65 -2.28 24.29
CA GLU A 582 -1.52 -2.81 25.05
C GLU A 582 -1.19 -1.91 26.24
N ALA A 583 -1.10 -2.50 27.43
CA ALA A 583 -0.83 -1.79 28.68
C ALA A 583 0.65 -1.40 28.82
N ASP A 584 1.56 -2.15 28.20
CA ASP A 584 2.97 -1.80 28.11
C ASP A 584 3.20 -0.78 26.98
N ASP A 585 3.34 0.49 27.34
CA ASP A 585 3.50 1.58 26.38
C ASP A 585 4.70 1.39 25.43
N VAL A 586 5.77 0.70 25.84
CA VAL A 586 6.94 0.45 24.98
C VAL A 586 6.59 -0.58 23.90
N LYS A 587 5.94 -1.68 24.28
CA LYS A 587 5.46 -2.67 23.30
C LYS A 587 4.42 -2.08 22.35
N LYS A 588 3.53 -1.24 22.88
CA LYS A 588 2.55 -0.50 22.10
C LYS A 588 3.25 0.42 21.10
N ALA A 589 4.28 1.15 21.52
CA ALA A 589 5.07 2.02 20.66
C ALA A 589 5.74 1.25 19.52
N ASP A 590 6.37 0.10 19.81
CA ASP A 590 7.03 -0.74 18.80
C ASP A 590 6.02 -1.30 17.79
N ALA A 591 4.91 -1.85 18.27
CA ALA A 591 3.85 -2.40 17.42
C ALA A 591 3.21 -1.31 16.55
N LEU A 592 2.82 -0.18 17.13
CA LEU A 592 2.24 0.95 16.40
C LEU A 592 3.22 1.50 15.37
N GLY A 593 4.49 1.68 15.75
CA GLY A 593 5.53 2.18 14.85
C GLY A 593 5.75 1.26 13.64
N ASN A 594 5.73 -0.07 13.86
CA ASN A 594 5.85 -1.05 12.79
C ASN A 594 4.64 -1.07 11.86
N LEU A 595 3.42 -1.02 12.41
CA LEU A 595 2.17 -0.96 11.66
C LEU A 595 2.08 0.31 10.81
N LEU A 596 2.31 1.49 11.42
CA LEU A 596 2.34 2.76 10.70
C LEU A 596 3.37 2.74 9.58
N THR A 597 4.58 2.20 9.84
CA THR A 597 5.63 2.11 8.82
C THR A 597 5.23 1.19 7.67
N MET A 598 4.60 0.04 7.95
CA MET A 598 4.13 -0.87 6.91
C MET A 598 3.06 -0.21 6.05
N TYR A 599 2.01 0.35 6.67
CA TYR A 599 0.93 1.05 5.96
C TYR A 599 1.48 2.24 5.15
N PHE A 600 2.28 3.10 5.75
CA PHE A 600 2.86 4.25 5.05
C PHE A 600 3.80 3.80 3.92
N SER A 601 4.51 2.68 4.05
CA SER A 601 5.39 2.17 2.98
C SER A 601 4.66 1.52 1.81
N HIS A 602 3.49 0.93 2.03
CA HIS A 602 2.85 0.05 1.05
C HIS A 602 2.19 0.86 -0.08
N PRO A 603 2.47 0.57 -1.37
CA PRO A 603 1.99 1.39 -2.50
C PRO A 603 0.47 1.44 -2.60
N SER A 604 -0.23 0.34 -2.26
CA SER A 604 -1.69 0.26 -2.31
C SER A 604 -2.41 0.80 -1.08
N VAL A 605 -1.67 1.29 -0.06
CA VAL A 605 -2.30 1.88 1.12
C VAL A 605 -2.27 3.40 0.96
N GLY A 606 -3.44 4.00 0.91
CA GLY A 606 -3.64 5.41 0.59
C GLY A 606 -3.85 6.30 1.81
N GLY A 607 -4.10 5.75 2.99
CA GLY A 607 -4.32 6.54 4.20
C GLY A 607 -4.36 5.73 5.49
N VAL A 608 -4.11 6.41 6.62
CA VAL A 608 -4.24 5.86 7.97
C VAL A 608 -5.05 6.80 8.84
N ILE A 609 -6.04 6.25 9.54
CA ILE A 609 -6.85 6.97 10.51
C ILE A 609 -6.78 6.21 11.84
N LEU A 610 -6.40 6.90 12.89
CA LEU A 610 -6.45 6.38 14.26
C LEU A 610 -7.90 6.44 14.76
N TRP A 611 -8.40 5.36 15.38
CA TRP A 611 -9.77 5.41 15.92
C TRP A 611 -9.86 6.30 17.17
N HIS A 612 -8.79 6.33 17.96
CA HIS A 612 -8.63 7.25 19.08
C HIS A 612 -7.14 7.53 19.29
N PHE A 613 -6.83 8.62 19.98
CA PHE A 613 -5.46 8.91 20.43
C PHE A 613 -5.40 9.35 21.90
N TRP A 614 -6.50 9.84 22.48
CA TRP A 614 -6.51 10.49 23.79
C TRP A 614 -7.28 9.68 24.85
N ASN A 615 -6.74 9.60 26.07
CA ASN A 615 -7.18 8.69 27.12
C ASN A 615 -8.64 8.86 27.62
N GLU A 616 -9.24 10.05 27.52
CA GLU A 616 -10.66 10.24 27.86
C GLU A 616 -11.60 10.04 26.65
N SER A 617 -11.06 9.61 25.50
CA SER A 617 -11.81 9.37 24.27
C SER A 617 -11.74 7.93 23.76
N LEU A 618 -11.22 7.00 24.55
CA LEU A 618 -10.98 5.62 24.13
C LEU A 618 -12.24 4.77 24.01
N TRP A 619 -12.10 3.63 23.34
CA TRP A 619 -13.01 2.49 23.42
C TRP A 619 -12.46 1.42 24.38
N HIS A 620 -11.17 1.08 24.25
CA HIS A 620 -10.47 0.17 25.17
C HIS A 620 -9.41 0.90 26.01
N PRO A 621 -9.18 0.49 27.27
CA PRO A 621 -8.46 1.30 28.25
C PRO A 621 -6.99 1.57 27.92
N ASN A 622 -6.32 0.74 27.10
CA ASN A 622 -4.88 0.87 26.82
C ASN A 622 -4.57 1.33 25.38
N GLU A 623 -5.56 1.87 24.66
CA GLU A 623 -5.38 2.37 23.29
C GLU A 623 -4.87 3.83 23.22
N ASN A 624 -4.73 4.52 24.36
CA ASN A 624 -4.24 5.90 24.40
C ASN A 624 -2.82 6.01 23.84
N LEU A 625 -2.60 7.10 23.13
CA LEU A 625 -1.30 7.62 22.74
C LEU A 625 -0.93 8.87 23.56
N PHE A 626 -1.95 9.58 24.04
CA PHE A 626 -1.80 10.83 24.78
C PHE A 626 -2.72 10.86 26.01
N ASP A 627 -2.26 11.52 27.06
CA ASP A 627 -2.88 11.54 28.38
C ASP A 627 -3.16 12.94 28.90
N GLY A 628 -4.31 13.07 29.56
CA GLY A 628 -4.68 14.23 30.37
C GLY A 628 -5.03 15.47 29.53
N PRO A 629 -5.41 16.58 30.19
CA PRO A 629 -5.84 17.80 29.51
C PRO A 629 -4.72 18.50 28.73
N ASP A 630 -3.45 18.19 29.04
CA ASP A 630 -2.29 18.73 28.33
C ASP A 630 -1.92 17.90 27.06
N ILE A 631 -2.66 16.84 26.76
CA ILE A 631 -2.40 15.88 25.65
C ILE A 631 -0.92 15.47 25.64
N LYS A 632 -0.45 14.99 26.79
CA LYS A 632 0.95 14.57 26.95
C LYS A 632 1.17 13.21 26.28
N PRO A 633 2.16 13.03 25.39
CA PRO A 633 2.41 11.73 24.78
C PRO A 633 2.92 10.70 25.81
N ASN A 634 2.41 9.47 25.72
CA ASN A 634 3.11 8.29 26.23
C ASN A 634 4.15 7.80 25.21
N ALA A 635 4.79 6.64 25.42
CA ALA A 635 5.81 6.14 24.49
C ALA A 635 5.26 5.91 23.07
N ALA A 636 4.01 5.43 22.94
CA ALA A 636 3.38 5.22 21.64
C ALA A 636 2.97 6.54 20.97
N GLY A 637 2.49 7.53 21.73
CA GLY A 637 2.27 8.88 21.24
C GLY A 637 3.55 9.56 20.78
N GLN A 638 4.64 9.42 21.54
CA GLN A 638 5.93 9.93 21.12
C GLN A 638 6.40 9.26 19.83
N ARG A 639 6.25 7.93 19.71
CA ARG A 639 6.59 7.21 18.47
C ARG A 639 5.77 7.68 17.27
N PHE A 640 4.48 7.95 17.46
CA PHE A 640 3.64 8.55 16.41
C PHE A 640 4.16 9.94 16.00
N MET A 641 4.46 10.80 16.97
CA MET A 641 5.01 12.14 16.71
C MET A 641 6.35 12.08 15.97
N ASP A 642 7.25 11.21 16.40
CA ASP A 642 8.58 11.03 15.81
C ASP A 642 8.47 10.57 14.35
N LEU A 643 7.54 9.67 14.04
CA LEU A 643 7.33 9.19 12.67
C LEU A 643 6.63 10.24 11.81
N VAL A 644 5.42 10.66 12.18
CA VAL A 644 4.53 11.46 11.33
C VAL A 644 4.98 12.92 11.23
N HIS A 645 5.51 13.48 12.31
CA HIS A 645 5.94 14.88 12.36
C HIS A 645 7.47 15.06 12.38
N GLY A 646 8.23 13.97 12.48
CA GLY A 646 9.69 13.93 12.35
C GLY A 646 10.14 13.21 11.08
N GLU A 647 10.35 11.90 11.14
CA GLU A 647 10.96 11.06 10.09
C GLU A 647 10.25 11.17 8.73
N TRP A 648 8.93 11.39 8.70
CA TRP A 648 8.11 11.49 7.49
C TRP A 648 7.72 12.93 7.13
N LYS A 649 8.47 13.91 7.65
CA LYS A 649 8.29 15.33 7.36
C LYS A 649 9.57 15.93 6.79
N SER A 650 9.46 16.68 5.70
CA SER A 650 10.65 17.29 5.07
C SER A 650 10.95 18.67 5.64
N ARG A 651 12.21 18.87 6.03
CA ARG A 651 12.83 20.16 6.27
C ARG A 651 14.19 20.17 5.58
N ILE A 652 14.32 20.96 4.52
CA ILE A 652 15.51 20.95 3.67
C ILE A 652 16.09 22.36 3.67
N THR A 653 17.39 22.46 3.93
CA THR A 653 18.16 23.70 3.79
C THR A 653 19.25 23.45 2.76
N GLN A 654 19.31 24.28 1.73
CA GLN A 654 20.24 24.13 0.62
C GLN A 654 20.85 25.48 0.25
N SER A 655 22.16 25.61 0.40
CA SER A 655 22.92 26.75 -0.15
C SER A 655 23.01 26.61 -1.67
N LEU A 656 22.81 27.72 -2.38
CA LEU A 656 22.80 27.76 -3.84
C LEU A 656 23.94 28.61 -4.38
N GLU A 657 24.63 28.09 -5.39
CA GLU A 657 25.58 28.81 -6.22
C GLU A 657 24.92 29.21 -7.54
N ALA A 658 25.33 30.34 -8.11
CA ALA A 658 24.79 30.85 -9.37
C ALA A 658 24.95 29.83 -10.50
N PHE A 659 23.93 29.71 -11.35
CA PHE A 659 23.89 28.82 -12.52
C PHE A 659 24.02 27.31 -12.21
N THR A 660 23.96 26.92 -10.94
CA THR A 660 24.03 25.53 -10.51
C THR A 660 22.62 24.99 -10.27
N THR A 661 22.37 23.76 -10.74
CA THR A 661 21.13 23.04 -10.46
C THR A 661 21.35 22.06 -9.30
N TYR A 662 20.46 22.09 -8.33
CA TYR A 662 20.49 21.21 -7.16
C TYR A 662 19.25 20.32 -7.15
N ASN A 663 19.43 19.02 -6.96
CA ASN A 663 18.34 18.06 -6.90
C ASN A 663 18.23 17.49 -5.49
N VAL A 664 17.04 17.61 -4.91
CA VAL A 664 16.70 16.99 -3.62
C VAL A 664 15.44 16.16 -3.77
N THR A 665 15.19 15.27 -2.81
CA THR A 665 13.92 14.54 -2.73
C THR A 665 13.22 14.90 -1.44
N ALA A 666 11.93 15.20 -1.51
CA ALA A 666 11.13 15.59 -0.35
C ALA A 666 9.81 14.83 -0.34
N PHE A 667 9.22 14.63 0.85
CA PHE A 667 7.90 14.04 1.01
C PHE A 667 6.83 14.85 0.28
N LYS A 668 5.90 14.19 -0.41
CA LYS A 668 4.79 14.87 -1.10
C LYS A 668 3.91 15.61 -0.10
N GLY A 669 3.43 16.80 -0.48
CA GLY A 669 2.62 17.65 0.38
C GLY A 669 2.78 19.14 0.11
N ASP A 670 2.26 19.96 1.00
CA ASP A 670 2.30 21.42 0.90
C ASP A 670 3.53 21.98 1.61
N TYR A 671 4.16 22.97 0.99
CA TYR A 671 5.41 23.58 1.43
C TYR A 671 5.33 25.09 1.50
N VAL A 672 6.05 25.65 2.47
CA VAL A 672 6.54 27.02 2.44
C VAL A 672 8.02 26.97 2.10
N MET A 673 8.42 27.70 1.06
CA MET A 673 9.81 27.93 0.69
C MET A 673 10.22 29.33 1.12
N ASN A 674 11.30 29.43 1.88
CA ASN A 674 12.00 30.68 2.15
C ASN A 674 13.29 30.71 1.34
N VAL A 675 13.52 31.77 0.58
CA VAL A 675 14.83 32.09 0.02
C VAL A 675 15.46 33.12 0.94
N LYS A 676 16.66 32.84 1.44
CA LYS A 676 17.42 33.69 2.34
C LYS A 676 18.67 34.20 1.66
N ARG A 677 19.04 35.43 1.97
CA ARG A 677 20.33 36.04 1.60
C ARG A 677 20.96 36.60 2.86
N ASN A 678 22.20 36.21 3.16
CA ASN A 678 22.90 36.58 4.41
C ASN A 678 22.03 36.28 5.66
N GLY A 679 21.30 35.17 5.66
CA GLY A 679 20.40 34.76 6.74
C GLY A 679 19.03 35.46 6.81
N GLN A 680 18.77 36.49 6.01
CA GLN A 680 17.47 37.18 5.96
C GLN A 680 16.57 36.61 4.87
N VAL A 681 15.30 36.31 5.18
CA VAL A 681 14.31 35.87 4.19
C VAL A 681 13.99 37.02 3.25
N ILE A 682 14.29 36.83 1.96
CA ILE A 682 14.03 37.80 0.89
C ILE A 682 12.83 37.41 0.03
N ILE A 683 12.52 36.11 -0.07
CA ILE A 683 11.36 35.59 -0.81
C ILE A 683 10.70 34.49 0.03
N GLN A 684 9.37 34.50 0.09
CA GLN A 684 8.57 33.40 0.61
C GLN A 684 7.56 32.96 -0.45
N ARG A 685 7.47 31.65 -0.74
CA ARG A 685 6.53 31.09 -1.72
C ARG A 685 5.90 29.81 -1.18
N ASN A 686 4.61 29.62 -1.46
CA ASN A 686 3.90 28.39 -1.15
C ASN A 686 3.78 27.53 -2.41
N PHE A 687 3.91 26.22 -2.27
CA PHE A 687 3.65 25.27 -3.36
C PHE A 687 3.29 23.89 -2.83
N THR A 688 2.64 23.09 -3.66
CA THR A 688 2.40 21.67 -3.41
C THR A 688 3.37 20.82 -4.24
N LEU A 689 3.97 19.83 -3.60
CA LEU A 689 4.79 18.79 -4.22
C LEU A 689 3.96 17.52 -4.41
N ASP A 690 3.68 17.17 -5.66
CA ASP A 690 3.01 15.93 -6.05
C ASP A 690 4.01 14.91 -6.65
N SER A 691 3.50 13.83 -7.25
CA SER A 691 4.33 12.77 -7.84
C SER A 691 5.11 13.20 -9.08
N THR A 692 4.74 14.31 -9.73
CA THR A 692 5.44 14.80 -10.92
C THR A 692 6.75 15.53 -10.57
N GLY A 693 6.96 15.86 -9.30
CA GLY A 693 8.10 16.63 -8.83
C GLY A 693 7.89 18.13 -8.99
N LYS A 694 8.94 18.92 -8.71
CA LYS A 694 8.87 20.38 -8.85
C LYS A 694 10.20 20.97 -9.30
N ASP A 695 10.17 21.76 -10.38
CA ASP A 695 11.30 22.59 -10.78
C ASP A 695 11.08 24.03 -10.30
N ILE A 696 12.06 24.59 -9.61
CA ILE A 696 12.02 25.91 -8.99
C ILE A 696 13.20 26.74 -9.50
N THR A 697 12.89 27.81 -10.22
CA THR A 697 13.89 28.83 -10.60
C THR A 697 13.77 30.03 -9.67
N ILE A 698 14.91 30.47 -9.14
CA ILE A 698 15.04 31.63 -8.25
C ILE A 698 15.86 32.68 -8.99
N TYR A 699 15.33 33.90 -9.09
CA TYR A 699 16.01 35.02 -9.71
C TYR A 699 16.58 35.94 -8.63
N ALA A 700 17.87 36.28 -8.77
CA ALA A 700 18.60 37.18 -7.88
C ALA A 700 17.95 38.55 -7.65
N ASP A 701 17.31 39.05 -8.71
CA ASP A 701 16.82 40.43 -8.84
C ASP A 701 15.34 40.59 -8.45
N ASP A 702 14.68 39.51 -8.00
CA ASP A 702 13.29 39.52 -7.53
C ASP A 702 13.19 40.18 -6.13
N SER A 703 13.53 41.47 -6.03
CA SER A 703 13.18 42.30 -4.88
C SER A 703 11.71 42.74 -4.98
N GLN A 704 10.76 41.81 -4.93
CA GLN A 704 9.37 42.17 -4.67
C GLN A 704 9.07 42.07 -3.18
N SER A 705 8.52 43.18 -2.67
CA SER A 705 8.25 43.51 -1.28
C SER A 705 7.59 42.37 -0.49
N ILE A 706 8.19 42.05 0.66
CA ILE A 706 7.66 41.16 1.70
C ILE A 706 6.30 41.70 2.18
N SER A 707 5.22 40.94 1.95
CA SER A 707 3.98 41.11 2.71
C SER A 707 3.91 40.04 3.81
N ASN A 708 4.02 40.49 5.06
CA ASN A 708 3.75 39.76 6.31
C ASN A 708 4.43 38.39 6.47
N VAL A 709 5.59 38.40 7.13
CA VAL A 709 6.24 37.19 7.68
C VAL A 709 5.36 36.64 8.80
N VAL A 710 4.72 35.49 8.58
CA VAL A 710 4.13 34.70 9.68
C VAL A 710 5.26 33.92 10.35
N MET A 711 5.74 34.42 11.48
CA MET A 711 6.60 33.67 12.40
C MET A 711 5.72 32.83 13.31
N GLU A 712 5.54 31.54 13.03
CA GLU A 712 5.05 30.61 14.06
C GLU A 712 6.20 30.19 14.98
N GLN A 713 6.01 30.38 16.28
CA GLN A 713 6.92 29.92 17.31
C GLN A 713 6.92 28.39 17.36
N TRP A 714 8.08 27.80 17.07
CA TRP A 714 8.33 26.38 17.29
C TRP A 714 8.71 26.13 18.75
N TYR A 715 7.94 25.28 19.42
CA TYR A 715 8.39 24.61 20.64
C TYR A 715 9.25 23.40 20.24
N SER A 716 10.53 23.42 20.57
CA SER A 716 11.38 22.23 20.51
C SER A 716 10.91 21.25 21.58
N TYR A 717 10.38 20.08 21.18
CA TYR A 717 10.34 18.94 22.10
C TYR A 717 11.77 18.42 22.22
N GLY A 718 12.49 18.93 23.22
CA GLY A 718 13.79 18.43 23.62
C GLY A 718 13.61 17.05 24.23
N GLY A 719 13.83 16.00 23.44
CA GLY A 719 14.10 14.66 23.96
C GLY A 719 15.37 14.73 24.82
N GLN A 720 15.21 14.62 26.14
CA GLN A 720 16.34 14.45 27.03
C GLN A 720 16.87 13.03 26.86
N CYS A 721 18.08 12.92 26.29
CA CYS A 721 18.94 11.77 26.54
C CYS A 721 19.25 11.76 28.04
N VAL A 722 18.92 10.65 28.70
CA VAL A 722 19.32 10.38 30.08
C VAL A 722 20.80 10.05 30.07
N ASP A 723 21.63 10.93 30.61
CA ASP A 723 22.91 10.53 31.18
C ASP A 723 23.19 11.29 32.47
N SER A 724 23.88 10.58 33.35
CA SER A 724 24.00 10.75 34.78
C SER A 724 24.91 11.89 35.25
N ALA A 725 24.56 12.43 36.41
CA ALA A 725 25.40 13.14 37.38
C ALA A 725 25.95 14.56 37.08
N SER A 726 25.48 15.49 37.94
CA SER A 726 26.13 16.73 38.41
C SER A 726 26.23 17.95 37.47
N THR A 727 25.41 18.98 37.73
CA THR A 727 25.81 20.22 38.45
C THR A 727 24.78 21.34 38.18
N ARG A 728 24.50 22.12 39.22
CA ARG A 728 23.47 23.17 39.31
C ARG A 728 23.80 24.44 38.51
N VAL A 729 22.72 25.21 38.25
CA VAL A 729 22.63 26.67 37.99
C VAL A 729 22.92 27.13 36.55
N SER A 730 21.88 27.43 35.78
CA SER A 730 21.61 28.78 35.21
C SER A 730 20.42 28.74 34.21
N VAL A 731 19.19 28.86 34.70
CA VAL A 731 18.02 29.23 33.86
C VAL A 731 17.10 30.14 34.69
N MET A 732 17.49 31.40 34.84
CA MET A 732 16.61 32.45 35.33
C MET A 732 17.14 33.82 34.90
N LEU A 733 17.26 34.06 33.58
CA LEU A 733 17.60 35.39 33.05
C LEU A 733 17.19 35.67 31.59
N GLN A 734 16.38 34.82 30.95
CA GLN A 734 15.87 35.10 29.59
C GLN A 734 14.42 35.62 29.54
N SER A 735 13.67 35.55 30.64
CA SER A 735 12.24 35.93 30.64
C SER A 735 11.96 37.41 30.98
N VAL A 736 12.98 38.20 31.36
CA VAL A 736 12.81 39.59 31.81
C VAL A 736 13.25 40.63 30.77
N LEU A 737 14.08 40.24 29.79
CA LEU A 737 14.56 41.17 28.75
C LEU A 737 13.60 41.35 27.57
N MET A 738 12.64 40.44 27.39
CA MET A 738 11.71 40.50 26.25
C MET A 738 10.46 41.37 26.54
N TYR A 739 10.17 41.65 27.82
CA TYR A 739 9.06 42.53 28.23
C TYR A 739 9.42 44.03 28.28
N ILE A 740 10.71 44.39 28.20
CA ILE A 740 11.15 45.80 28.22
C ILE A 740 11.30 46.37 26.80
N CYS A 741 11.52 45.54 25.78
CA CYS A 741 11.64 46.01 24.39
C CYS A 741 10.31 46.33 23.69
N ILE A 742 9.17 45.81 24.18
CA ILE A 742 7.84 46.06 23.58
C ILE A 742 7.18 47.34 24.11
N ILE A 743 7.63 47.88 25.24
CA ILE A 743 7.09 49.13 25.83
C ILE A 743 7.85 50.38 25.35
N LEU A 744 9.08 50.26 24.83
CA LEU A 744 9.91 51.40 24.43
C LEU A 744 9.75 51.86 22.97
N VAL A 745 9.05 51.11 22.11
CA VAL A 745 8.82 51.50 20.70
C VAL A 745 7.50 52.26 20.50
N SER A 746 6.60 52.27 21.49
CA SER A 746 5.30 52.96 21.43
C SER A 746 5.26 54.34 22.07
N VAL A 747 6.41 54.90 22.50
CA VAL A 747 6.50 56.22 23.19
C VAL A 747 7.42 57.23 22.47
N PHE A 748 8.07 56.86 21.35
CA PHE A 748 9.02 57.75 20.66
C PHE A 748 8.54 58.35 19.31
N LEU A 749 7.25 58.26 18.98
CA LEU A 749 6.68 58.91 17.78
C LEU A 749 5.38 59.67 18.09
N SER A 750 5.42 60.65 19.02
CA SER A 750 4.46 61.77 19.04
C SER A 750 4.81 62.92 20.01
N VAL A 751 6.02 63.51 19.98
CA VAL A 751 6.23 64.92 20.40
C VAL A 751 7.49 65.47 19.72
N GLU A 752 7.33 66.25 18.64
CA GLU A 752 8.04 67.50 18.28
C GLU A 752 7.79 67.79 16.80
N GLY A 753 6.98 68.83 16.54
CA GLY A 753 6.51 69.26 15.22
C GLY A 753 5.07 69.74 15.28
#